data_AF-A0A557S837-F1
#
_entry.id   AF-A0A557S837-F1
#
_cell.length_a   1.000
_cell.length_b   1.000
_cell.length_c   1.000
_cell.angle_alpha   90.00
_cell.angle_beta   90.00
_cell.angle_gamma   90.00
#
_symmetry.space_group_name_H-M   'P 1'
#
loop_
_entity.id
_entity.type
_entity.pdbx_description
1 polymer ?
#
loop_
_entity_poly.entity_id
_entity_poly.type
_entity_poly.pdbx_seq_one_letter_code
_entity_poly.pdbx_strand_id
1 'polypeptide(L)'
;MPILLIIFFLLFPYDFAFSGVDHLAADYRPLRGKNIDDCASKLKSRSGGWCEIRHSDLYPSISSVWPKNIDNKTRMITGPSSILHAWNSAAFDASRYKLFFMSGGHADYGGNEVYEFDLKNGSWSRITEPSPLDYLFISRDYDADKKKPWRRLCWIPNINTVPASTHTYDGLIFSDITQTIFLYVMGAANGSCIEDQSDKFKSDPLVLGTTADTIGWYEFNPSNKITQNNLPPLSWRKVLTFEQLKSKAIHQGYPVSTLLNNGSIVFGSRYKTVKYNPENISQRSFSPFSAQADWGDGTKIYDSYRNIVWSLHNKALLAFDGDRGSFLYKLSADSPHGKSLAVAKDKRLYAWDGTSSISVIDPDGDRQWKTLEWSINGPPTGDGRVYGKWVYLDKEDLFVGLSTHKTGVWVYKHPENPTYTQYSNINPQDLVNKSKPGDKVTIPPGTYRHGIFVNKSLHLGLNGVIFRGTVNKKSIINISCDNCNVLIDDFVGDGAVANCQWGNCAGIKAEGNNFNLTLKNARISKTVMGVLTDNRGGQVILEDSIIEDTGIGGGSSTLGHGFYAGDIDKVIVKNSIVRRSFGKGHIFKSRASDTLIENSVLAGLDGRHSRIIDFPCGGKLTIRNSVLQQGKQTDNIDLISVGTEPQNCGGGVHSSDISIKNSWLIFDREESADEPSADYGFNRIFTWRAPVSHFDVSQNRIIESTGRMRFDGEDHIPDMSRQNQMFQSRKDAGLGPVEIPYKGIIQKPLL
;
A
#
# COMPACT_ATOMS: atom_id res chain seq x y z
N MET A 1 70.90 -7.79 23.90
CA MET A 1 69.76 -6.84 23.95
C MET A 1 69.41 -6.43 22.54
N PRO A 2 68.36 -6.99 21.91
CA PRO A 2 67.85 -6.47 20.65
C PRO A 2 66.56 -5.66 20.87
N ILE A 3 66.44 -4.65 20.02
CA ILE A 3 65.40 -3.63 19.96
C ILE A 3 64.08 -4.25 19.50
N LEU A 4 63.01 -3.97 20.25
CA LEU A 4 61.65 -4.48 20.05
C LEU A 4 60.98 -3.72 18.89
N LEU A 5 60.58 -4.45 17.85
CA LEU A 5 59.75 -3.95 16.75
C LEU A 5 58.29 -3.86 17.23
N ILE A 6 57.72 -2.65 17.32
CA ILE A 6 56.28 -2.45 17.56
C ILE A 6 55.63 -2.04 16.24
N ILE A 7 54.78 -2.93 15.73
CA ILE A 7 53.92 -2.70 14.56
C ILE A 7 52.71 -1.88 15.03
N PHE A 8 52.58 -0.65 14.55
CA PHE A 8 51.38 0.17 14.71
C PHE A 8 50.30 -0.31 13.73
N PHE A 9 49.24 -0.95 14.23
CA PHE A 9 47.95 -1.03 13.53
C PHE A 9 47.17 0.26 13.85
N LEU A 10 47.06 1.15 12.86
CA LEU A 10 46.12 2.28 12.88
C LEU A 10 44.69 1.72 12.72
N LEU A 11 44.02 1.49 13.85
CA LEU A 11 42.56 1.39 13.91
C LEU A 11 42.00 2.82 13.93
N PHE A 12 41.38 3.24 12.83
CA PHE A 12 40.47 4.39 12.82
C PHE A 12 39.20 3.98 13.59
N PRO A 13 38.79 4.67 14.67
CA PRO A 13 37.46 4.50 15.21
C PRO A 13 36.49 5.30 14.35
N TYR A 14 35.73 4.63 13.50
CA TYR A 14 34.45 5.16 13.03
C TYR A 14 33.44 5.00 14.17
N ASP A 15 33.49 5.91 15.14
CA ASP A 15 32.41 6.11 16.11
C ASP A 15 31.27 6.86 15.40
N PHE A 16 30.34 6.11 14.78
CA PHE A 16 28.99 6.63 14.55
C PHE A 16 28.26 6.58 15.88
N ALA A 17 28.42 7.64 16.67
CA ALA A 17 27.64 7.87 17.87
C ALA A 17 26.16 8.11 17.49
N PHE A 18 25.32 7.09 17.61
CA PHE A 18 23.85 7.22 17.64
C PHE A 18 23.33 7.40 19.08
N SER A 19 24.03 8.18 19.91
CA SER A 19 23.54 8.54 21.26
C SER A 19 22.66 9.79 21.26
N GLY A 20 21.82 9.98 20.24
CA GLY A 20 20.97 11.16 20.08
C GLY A 20 19.50 10.88 19.72
N VAL A 21 19.07 9.61 19.67
CA VAL A 21 17.81 9.24 19.02
C VAL A 21 16.56 9.55 19.87
N ASP A 22 16.64 9.63 21.20
CA ASP A 22 15.43 9.78 22.03
C ASP A 22 14.96 11.22 22.25
N HIS A 23 15.84 12.24 22.19
CA HIS A 23 15.41 13.64 22.31
C HIS A 23 14.98 14.25 20.97
N LEU A 24 15.60 13.87 19.84
CA LEU A 24 15.18 14.34 18.51
C LEU A 24 13.93 13.61 17.98
N ALA A 25 13.67 12.36 18.39
CA ALA A 25 12.45 11.65 17.98
C ALA A 25 11.18 12.12 18.71
N ALA A 26 11.29 12.70 19.91
CA ALA A 26 10.14 13.23 20.65
C ALA A 26 9.55 14.49 20.01
N ASP A 27 10.40 15.38 19.47
CA ASP A 27 9.99 16.67 18.90
C ASP A 27 9.21 16.55 17.59
N TYR A 28 9.32 15.41 16.90
CA TYR A 28 8.70 15.20 15.59
C TYR A 28 7.49 14.27 15.61
N ARG A 29 7.10 13.70 16.76
CA ARG A 29 5.86 12.89 16.85
C ARG A 29 4.67 13.68 16.27
N PRO A 30 3.80 13.05 15.46
CA PRO A 30 2.70 13.78 14.85
C PRO A 30 1.79 14.39 15.92
N LEU A 31 1.48 15.67 15.77
CA LEU A 31 0.56 16.38 16.65
C LEU A 31 -0.88 16.04 16.30
N ARG A 32 -1.82 16.35 17.21
CA ARG A 32 -3.26 16.38 16.93
C ARG A 32 -3.78 17.80 17.09
N GLY A 33 -4.62 18.22 16.15
CA GLY A 33 -5.27 19.53 16.17
C GLY A 33 -6.77 19.43 15.93
N LYS A 34 -7.51 20.45 16.38
CA LYS A 34 -8.96 20.53 16.16
C LYS A 34 -9.30 21.05 14.77
N ASN A 35 -8.48 21.94 14.22
CA ASN A 35 -8.67 22.63 12.94
C ASN A 35 -7.32 23.19 12.46
N ILE A 36 -7.32 23.92 11.34
CA ILE A 36 -6.09 24.48 10.75
C ILE A 36 -5.40 25.48 11.69
N ASP A 37 -6.15 26.32 12.41
CA ASP A 37 -5.59 27.36 13.27
C ASP A 37 -4.89 26.75 14.50
N ASP A 38 -5.49 25.72 15.11
CA ASP A 38 -4.90 24.96 16.21
C ASP A 38 -3.64 24.20 15.76
N CYS A 39 -3.68 23.55 14.59
CA CYS A 39 -2.49 22.90 14.03
C CYS A 39 -1.38 23.91 13.71
N ALA A 40 -1.71 25.05 13.11
CA ALA A 40 -0.75 26.11 12.80
C ALA A 40 -0.10 26.65 14.06
N SER A 41 -0.88 26.91 15.11
CA SER A 41 -0.38 27.35 16.42
C SER A 41 0.61 26.35 17.02
N LYS A 42 0.28 25.06 17.02
CA LYS A 42 1.15 24.00 17.56
C LYS A 42 2.43 23.83 16.73
N LEU A 43 2.32 23.85 15.40
CA LEU A 43 3.45 23.72 14.48
C LEU A 43 4.36 24.97 14.47
N LYS A 44 3.86 26.14 14.90
CA LYS A 44 4.66 27.37 14.97
C LYS A 44 5.91 27.19 15.82
N SER A 45 5.80 26.47 16.94
CA SER A 45 6.89 26.18 17.88
C SER A 45 7.90 25.13 17.37
N ARG A 46 7.58 24.40 16.31
CA ARG A 46 8.41 23.32 15.77
C ARG A 46 9.23 23.79 14.58
N SER A 47 10.41 23.20 14.38
CA SER A 47 11.20 23.42 13.17
C SER A 47 10.50 22.85 11.93
N GLY A 48 9.75 21.75 12.07
CA GLY A 48 8.87 21.20 11.06
C GLY A 48 8.05 20.03 11.64
N GLY A 49 7.22 19.41 10.81
CA GLY A 49 6.50 18.18 11.18
C GLY A 49 5.02 18.21 10.81
N TRP A 50 4.28 17.28 11.41
CA TRP A 50 2.91 16.95 11.04
C TRP A 50 1.92 17.21 12.18
N CYS A 51 0.72 17.63 11.84
CA CYS A 51 -0.43 17.75 12.73
C CYS A 51 -1.68 17.15 12.06
N GLU A 52 -2.33 16.20 12.73
CA GLU A 52 -3.55 15.54 12.24
C GLU A 52 -4.80 16.26 12.78
N ILE A 53 -5.66 16.72 11.88
CA ILE A 53 -7.04 17.11 12.17
C ILE A 53 -7.91 15.86 12.03
N ARG A 54 -8.23 15.25 13.17
CA ARG A 54 -8.97 13.99 13.28
C ARG A 54 -10.33 14.23 13.90
N HIS A 55 -11.39 13.67 13.30
CA HIS A 55 -12.74 13.77 13.87
C HIS A 55 -12.90 12.90 15.13
N SER A 56 -12.58 11.62 15.06
CA SER A 56 -12.52 10.70 16.22
C SER A 56 -11.60 9.50 15.94
N ASP A 57 -11.26 8.69 16.93
CA ASP A 57 -10.46 7.47 16.68
C ASP A 57 -11.27 6.39 15.94
N LEU A 58 -12.60 6.35 16.08
CA LEU A 58 -13.47 5.40 15.37
C LEU A 58 -13.73 5.84 13.92
N TYR A 59 -13.93 7.14 13.71
CA TYR A 59 -14.15 7.76 12.41
C TYR A 59 -13.17 8.92 12.24
N PRO A 60 -11.94 8.66 11.77
CA PRO A 60 -10.91 9.69 11.74
C PRO A 60 -11.12 10.75 10.65
N SER A 61 -11.93 10.44 9.64
CA SER A 61 -12.04 11.20 8.39
C SER A 61 -13.50 11.29 7.89
N ILE A 62 -13.69 11.40 6.58
CA ILE A 62 -14.98 11.43 5.85
C ILE A 62 -15.97 10.32 6.24
N SER A 63 -15.48 9.21 6.80
CA SER A 63 -16.32 8.10 7.25
C SER A 63 -17.33 8.47 8.33
N SER A 64 -17.11 9.58 9.05
CA SER A 64 -18.06 10.11 10.03
C SER A 64 -19.36 10.63 9.42
N VAL A 65 -19.38 10.91 8.12
CA VAL A 65 -20.52 11.52 7.41
C VAL A 65 -20.97 10.70 6.20
N TRP A 66 -20.62 9.42 6.11
CA TRP A 66 -21.14 8.55 5.05
C TRP A 66 -22.67 8.33 5.15
N PRO A 67 -23.37 8.05 4.04
CA PRO A 67 -24.79 7.73 4.08
C PRO A 67 -25.00 6.46 4.90
N LYS A 68 -25.98 6.49 5.82
CA LYS A 68 -26.24 5.37 6.74
C LYS A 68 -26.83 4.16 6.02
N ASN A 69 -27.71 4.40 5.04
CA ASN A 69 -28.46 3.37 4.33
C ASN A 69 -28.15 3.48 2.83
N ILE A 70 -27.17 2.70 2.36
CA ILE A 70 -26.79 2.65 0.94
C ILE A 70 -27.30 1.34 0.36
N ASP A 71 -28.13 1.42 -0.66
CA ASP A 71 -28.62 0.25 -1.37
C ASP A 71 -27.50 -0.43 -2.18
N ASN A 72 -27.72 -1.69 -2.57
CA ASN A 72 -26.71 -2.49 -3.27
C ASN A 72 -26.32 -1.93 -4.65
N LYS A 73 -27.24 -1.23 -5.36
CA LYS A 73 -26.90 -0.62 -6.65
C LYS A 73 -25.89 0.50 -6.44
N THR A 74 -26.10 1.34 -5.44
CA THR A 74 -25.21 2.46 -5.12
C THR A 74 -23.92 2.00 -4.46
N ARG A 75 -23.98 1.01 -3.54
CA ARG A 75 -22.82 0.53 -2.79
C ARG A 75 -21.74 -0.10 -3.69
N MET A 76 -22.15 -0.86 -4.70
CA MET A 76 -21.24 -1.62 -5.59
C MET A 76 -20.20 -2.44 -4.79
N ILE A 77 -18.94 -2.52 -5.22
CA ILE A 77 -17.93 -3.41 -4.60
C ILE A 77 -17.37 -2.81 -3.30
N THR A 78 -17.07 -1.51 -3.28
CA THR A 78 -16.25 -0.89 -2.24
C THR A 78 -17.02 0.09 -1.38
N GLY A 79 -18.01 0.79 -1.94
CA GLY A 79 -18.81 1.79 -1.22
C GLY A 79 -18.08 3.13 -1.01
N PRO A 80 -18.61 3.99 -0.12
CA PRO A 80 -18.14 5.37 0.06
C PRO A 80 -16.65 5.55 0.40
N SER A 81 -15.98 4.50 0.90
CA SER A 81 -14.54 4.55 1.15
C SER A 81 -13.71 4.89 -0.11
N SER A 82 -14.25 4.61 -1.29
CA SER A 82 -13.65 4.92 -2.59
C SER A 82 -13.57 6.41 -2.92
N ILE A 83 -14.35 7.26 -2.24
CA ILE A 83 -14.28 8.71 -2.45
C ILE A 83 -12.87 9.25 -2.21
N LEU A 84 -12.16 8.70 -1.22
CA LEU A 84 -10.76 9.05 -0.97
C LEU A 84 -9.78 8.02 -1.58
N HIS A 85 -10.12 6.73 -1.56
CA HIS A 85 -9.19 5.65 -1.90
C HIS A 85 -9.04 5.37 -3.40
N ALA A 86 -10.10 5.57 -4.19
CA ALA A 86 -10.06 5.36 -5.64
C ALA A 86 -9.35 6.54 -6.33
N TRP A 87 -9.39 6.58 -7.66
CA TRP A 87 -8.75 7.63 -8.46
C TRP A 87 -9.59 8.92 -8.47
N ASN A 88 -9.75 9.54 -7.30
CA ASN A 88 -10.56 10.74 -7.11
C ASN A 88 -9.75 11.91 -6.52
N SER A 89 -10.05 13.11 -7.00
CA SER A 89 -9.50 14.39 -6.54
C SER A 89 -10.36 15.10 -5.51
N ALA A 90 -9.81 16.19 -4.98
CA ALA A 90 -10.54 17.24 -4.31
C ALA A 90 -10.45 18.57 -5.07
N ALA A 91 -11.46 19.41 -4.92
CA ALA A 91 -11.41 20.83 -5.28
C ALA A 91 -11.20 21.67 -4.02
N PHE A 92 -10.34 22.69 -4.10
CA PHE A 92 -10.02 23.55 -2.96
C PHE A 92 -10.50 24.98 -3.17
N ASP A 93 -11.31 25.47 -2.25
CA ASP A 93 -11.66 26.88 -2.14
C ASP A 93 -10.77 27.56 -1.09
N ALA A 94 -9.76 28.26 -1.59
CA ALA A 94 -8.79 28.98 -0.76
C ALA A 94 -9.39 30.14 0.03
N SER A 95 -10.49 30.75 -0.45
CA SER A 95 -11.10 31.91 0.20
C SER A 95 -11.85 31.52 1.49
N ARG A 96 -12.49 30.35 1.47
CA ARG A 96 -13.30 29.82 2.58
C ARG A 96 -12.64 28.64 3.30
N TYR A 97 -11.44 28.23 2.87
CA TYR A 97 -10.68 27.12 3.47
C TYR A 97 -11.47 25.80 3.44
N LYS A 98 -12.06 25.48 2.28
CA LYS A 98 -12.94 24.31 2.12
C LYS A 98 -12.41 23.38 1.04
N LEU A 99 -12.37 22.08 1.34
CA LEU A 99 -12.08 21.02 0.39
C LEU A 99 -13.38 20.29 0.03
N PHE A 100 -13.58 20.01 -1.25
CA PHE A 100 -14.76 19.32 -1.77
C PHE A 100 -14.39 18.00 -2.43
N PHE A 101 -15.19 16.96 -2.20
CA PHE A 101 -14.94 15.60 -2.66
C PHE A 101 -16.23 14.98 -3.17
N MET A 102 -16.14 14.08 -4.12
CA MET A 102 -17.28 13.29 -4.57
C MET A 102 -16.84 12.10 -5.42
N SER A 103 -17.82 11.27 -5.74
CA SER A 103 -17.72 10.12 -6.63
C SER A 103 -16.85 8.97 -6.11
N GLY A 104 -17.00 7.81 -6.75
CA GLY A 104 -16.20 6.62 -6.47
C GLY A 104 -15.78 5.94 -7.76
N GLY A 105 -16.67 5.88 -8.75
CA GLY A 105 -16.36 5.47 -10.12
C GLY A 105 -16.19 3.98 -10.32
N HIS A 106 -16.11 3.59 -11.60
CA HIS A 106 -15.94 2.20 -12.05
C HIS A 106 -16.87 1.22 -11.30
N ALA A 107 -16.35 0.12 -10.77
CA ALA A 107 -17.11 -0.83 -9.96
C ALA A 107 -17.07 -0.51 -8.46
N ASP A 108 -16.44 0.60 -8.07
CA ASP A 108 -16.10 0.89 -6.68
C ASP A 108 -17.31 1.43 -5.91
N TYR A 109 -17.93 2.50 -6.41
CA TYR A 109 -19.08 3.14 -5.76
C TYR A 109 -19.88 4.01 -6.73
N GLY A 110 -21.21 3.91 -6.68
CA GLY A 110 -22.15 4.58 -7.59
C GLY A 110 -22.69 5.92 -7.10
N GLY A 111 -22.38 6.32 -5.85
CA GLY A 111 -22.83 7.59 -5.29
C GLY A 111 -22.17 8.79 -5.95
N ASN A 112 -22.93 9.89 -6.07
CA ASN A 112 -22.54 11.16 -6.69
C ASN A 112 -22.74 12.35 -5.73
N GLU A 113 -22.92 12.07 -4.44
CA GLU A 113 -23.03 13.08 -3.40
C GLU A 113 -21.72 13.84 -3.20
N VAL A 114 -21.85 15.09 -2.76
CA VAL A 114 -20.73 16.00 -2.53
C VAL A 114 -20.48 16.12 -1.04
N TYR A 115 -19.21 15.99 -0.68
CA TYR A 115 -18.70 16.19 0.67
C TYR A 115 -17.87 17.45 0.74
N GLU A 116 -17.89 18.05 1.92
CA GLU A 116 -17.10 19.21 2.28
C GLU A 116 -16.28 18.90 3.53
N PHE A 117 -15.01 19.31 3.52
CA PHE A 117 -14.22 19.46 4.74
C PHE A 117 -13.89 20.93 4.95
N ASP A 118 -14.37 21.48 6.07
CA ASP A 118 -14.09 22.85 6.49
C ASP A 118 -12.84 22.84 7.36
N LEU A 119 -11.74 23.43 6.87
CA LEU A 119 -10.46 23.44 7.58
C LEU A 119 -10.49 24.34 8.82
N LYS A 120 -11.29 25.41 8.82
CA LYS A 120 -11.40 26.35 9.95
C LYS A 120 -12.21 25.74 11.09
N ASN A 121 -13.21 24.94 10.77
CA ASN A 121 -14.00 24.21 11.77
C ASN A 121 -13.43 22.81 12.09
N GLY A 122 -12.61 22.24 11.21
CA GLY A 122 -12.07 20.88 11.33
C GLY A 122 -13.13 19.79 11.20
N SER A 123 -14.19 20.05 10.44
CA SER A 123 -15.39 19.21 10.39
C SER A 123 -15.74 18.77 8.98
N TRP A 124 -16.19 17.52 8.87
CA TRP A 124 -16.77 16.97 7.64
C TRP A 124 -18.26 17.27 7.57
N SER A 125 -18.76 17.47 6.36
CA SER A 125 -20.19 17.55 6.05
C SER A 125 -20.48 16.87 4.72
N ARG A 126 -21.59 16.15 4.65
CA ARG A 126 -22.17 15.70 3.39
C ARG A 126 -23.23 16.71 2.98
N ILE A 127 -23.01 17.44 1.88
CA ILE A 127 -23.82 18.61 1.51
C ILE A 127 -24.89 18.29 0.47
N THR A 128 -24.81 17.13 -0.19
CA THR A 128 -25.90 16.56 -1.00
C THR A 128 -26.11 15.10 -0.65
N GLU A 129 -27.26 14.52 -1.00
CA GLU A 129 -27.51 13.08 -0.83
C GLU A 129 -27.17 12.30 -2.10
N PRO A 130 -26.84 10.99 -2.00
CA PRO A 130 -26.63 10.16 -3.18
C PRO A 130 -27.88 10.17 -4.06
N SER A 131 -27.71 10.43 -5.36
CA SER A 131 -28.84 10.37 -6.29
C SER A 131 -29.31 8.93 -6.48
N PRO A 132 -30.62 8.68 -6.59
CA PRO A 132 -31.13 7.35 -6.83
C PRO A 132 -30.70 6.84 -8.22
N LEU A 133 -30.31 5.56 -8.30
CA LEU A 133 -29.88 4.91 -9.52
C LEU A 133 -31.07 4.21 -10.21
N ASP A 134 -31.98 5.02 -10.75
CA ASP A 134 -33.25 4.58 -11.34
C ASP A 134 -33.22 4.41 -12.85
N TYR A 135 -32.14 4.84 -13.51
CA TYR A 135 -31.98 4.80 -14.96
C TYR A 135 -30.87 3.83 -15.37
N LEU A 136 -30.78 3.53 -16.66
CA LEU A 136 -29.79 2.64 -17.25
C LEU A 136 -29.00 3.33 -18.36
N PHE A 137 -27.74 2.93 -18.54
CA PHE A 137 -27.00 3.20 -19.78
C PHE A 137 -26.40 1.92 -20.36
N ILE A 138 -26.18 1.93 -21.66
CA ILE A 138 -25.53 0.84 -22.40
C ILE A 138 -24.02 0.93 -22.16
N SER A 139 -23.52 0.07 -21.27
CA SER A 139 -22.09 -0.06 -20.97
C SER A 139 -21.35 -0.93 -21.98
N ARG A 140 -22.07 -1.88 -22.58
CA ARG A 140 -21.60 -2.74 -23.67
C ARG A 140 -22.78 -3.01 -24.58
N ASP A 141 -22.62 -2.69 -25.86
CA ASP A 141 -23.66 -2.93 -26.86
C ASP A 141 -23.50 -4.31 -27.52
N TYR A 142 -24.40 -4.66 -28.44
CA TYR A 142 -24.28 -5.87 -29.26
C TYR A 142 -22.91 -5.96 -29.96
N ASP A 143 -22.47 -7.18 -30.21
CA ASP A 143 -21.22 -7.52 -30.94
C ASP A 143 -19.90 -7.01 -30.34
N ALA A 144 -19.94 -6.26 -29.24
CA ALA A 144 -18.74 -5.83 -28.51
C ALA A 144 -18.00 -7.01 -27.84
N ASP A 145 -18.69 -8.12 -27.56
CA ASP A 145 -18.11 -9.39 -27.14
C ASP A 145 -18.82 -10.54 -27.84
N LYS A 146 -18.10 -11.26 -28.72
CA LYS A 146 -18.65 -12.40 -29.47
C LYS A 146 -19.17 -13.53 -28.57
N LYS A 147 -18.70 -13.64 -27.33
CA LYS A 147 -19.15 -14.64 -26.35
C LYS A 147 -20.39 -14.18 -25.58
N LYS A 148 -20.75 -12.91 -25.65
CA LYS A 148 -21.92 -12.30 -25.00
C LYS A 148 -22.62 -11.38 -25.99
N PRO A 149 -23.31 -11.92 -27.00
CA PRO A 149 -23.94 -11.15 -28.08
C PRO A 149 -25.25 -10.45 -27.63
N TRP A 150 -25.24 -9.86 -26.44
CA TRP A 150 -26.35 -9.12 -25.85
C TRP A 150 -25.82 -7.90 -25.08
N ARG A 151 -26.70 -6.94 -24.82
CA ARG A 151 -26.32 -5.67 -24.18
C ARG A 151 -26.07 -5.85 -22.68
N ARG A 152 -25.13 -5.08 -22.15
CA ARG A 152 -24.93 -4.91 -20.70
C ARG A 152 -25.33 -3.50 -20.29
N LEU A 153 -26.36 -3.40 -19.47
CA LEU A 153 -26.92 -2.14 -19.00
C LEU A 153 -26.53 -1.90 -17.55
N CYS A 154 -26.15 -0.68 -17.19
CA CYS A 154 -25.70 -0.35 -15.84
C CYS A 154 -26.56 0.77 -15.24
N TRP A 155 -26.83 0.65 -13.94
CA TRP A 155 -27.65 1.61 -13.20
C TRP A 155 -26.94 2.94 -13.02
N ILE A 156 -27.65 4.04 -13.31
CA ILE A 156 -27.17 5.42 -13.24
C ILE A 156 -28.26 6.36 -12.70
N PRO A 157 -27.88 7.54 -12.18
CA PRO A 157 -28.86 8.57 -11.88
C PRO A 157 -29.40 9.19 -13.17
N ASN A 158 -30.34 10.12 -13.05
CA ASN A 158 -30.75 10.95 -14.18
C ASN A 158 -29.60 11.86 -14.63
N ILE A 159 -28.83 11.41 -15.62
CA ILE A 159 -27.62 12.10 -16.11
C ILE A 159 -27.88 13.44 -16.81
N ASN A 160 -29.15 13.81 -17.00
CA ASN A 160 -29.55 15.11 -17.53
C ASN A 160 -29.60 16.19 -16.45
N THR A 161 -29.71 15.81 -15.17
CA THR A 161 -29.79 16.76 -14.05
C THR A 161 -28.57 16.71 -13.14
N VAL A 162 -27.93 15.54 -13.00
CA VAL A 162 -26.76 15.34 -12.14
C VAL A 162 -25.69 14.53 -12.86
N PRO A 163 -24.40 14.65 -12.50
CA PRO A 163 -23.37 13.76 -13.03
C PRO A 163 -23.55 12.35 -12.48
N ALA A 164 -23.20 11.35 -13.29
CA ALA A 164 -22.97 10.00 -12.78
C ALA A 164 -21.65 9.94 -11.99
N SER A 165 -21.54 8.98 -11.06
CA SER A 165 -20.30 8.73 -10.35
C SER A 165 -19.20 8.26 -11.30
N THR A 166 -17.97 8.72 -11.11
CA THR A 166 -16.81 8.44 -11.97
C THR A 166 -15.51 8.45 -11.17
N HIS A 167 -14.42 7.97 -11.76
CA HIS A 167 -13.08 8.28 -11.23
C HIS A 167 -12.72 9.69 -11.68
N THR A 168 -12.62 10.63 -10.75
CA THR A 168 -12.43 12.04 -11.09
C THR A 168 -10.99 12.41 -11.44
N TYR A 169 -10.01 11.53 -11.18
CA TYR A 169 -8.56 11.80 -11.33
C TYR A 169 -8.21 13.19 -10.81
N ASP A 170 -7.61 14.09 -11.58
CA ASP A 170 -7.34 15.50 -11.23
C ASP A 170 -8.29 16.45 -11.98
N GLY A 171 -9.53 16.00 -12.19
CA GLY A 171 -10.58 16.64 -12.97
C GLY A 171 -11.68 17.34 -12.17
N LEU A 172 -11.50 17.52 -10.86
CA LEU A 172 -12.39 18.28 -9.99
C LEU A 172 -11.69 19.59 -9.57
N ILE A 173 -12.25 20.75 -9.91
CA ILE A 173 -11.60 22.05 -9.67
C ILE A 173 -12.60 23.11 -9.21
N PHE A 174 -12.19 23.94 -8.25
CA PHE A 174 -12.97 25.10 -7.80
C PHE A 174 -12.56 26.33 -8.61
N SER A 175 -13.55 27.07 -9.12
CA SER A 175 -13.36 28.33 -9.84
C SER A 175 -13.65 29.50 -8.91
N ASP A 176 -12.65 30.34 -8.68
CA ASP A 176 -12.76 31.55 -7.86
C ASP A 176 -13.62 32.63 -8.52
N ILE A 177 -13.65 32.70 -9.85
CA ILE A 177 -14.48 33.65 -10.59
C ILE A 177 -15.97 33.32 -10.43
N THR A 178 -16.33 32.06 -10.65
CA THR A 178 -17.74 31.64 -10.63
C THR A 178 -18.21 31.20 -9.24
N GLN A 179 -17.29 30.98 -8.30
CA GLN A 179 -17.54 30.44 -6.96
C GLN A 179 -18.23 29.06 -6.98
N THR A 180 -17.98 28.29 -8.05
CA THR A 180 -18.55 26.97 -8.35
C THR A 180 -17.46 25.93 -8.57
N ILE A 181 -17.85 24.65 -8.58
CA ILE A 181 -16.95 23.51 -8.83
C ILE A 181 -17.22 22.98 -10.23
N PHE A 182 -16.17 22.72 -11.00
CA PHE A 182 -16.25 22.02 -12.28
C PHE A 182 -15.76 20.58 -12.14
N LEU A 183 -16.45 19.67 -12.81
CA LEU A 183 -16.17 18.24 -12.81
C LEU A 183 -16.14 17.71 -14.24
N TYR A 184 -15.06 17.01 -14.59
CA TYR A 184 -15.03 16.17 -15.78
C TYR A 184 -15.48 14.74 -15.46
N VAL A 185 -16.55 14.29 -16.12
CA VAL A 185 -17.04 12.91 -16.01
C VAL A 185 -16.53 12.12 -17.20
N MET A 186 -15.61 11.18 -16.97
CA MET A 186 -15.05 10.29 -17.99
C MET A 186 -15.79 8.93 -18.00
N GLY A 187 -17.12 8.98 -18.04
CA GLY A 187 -17.97 7.80 -18.02
C GLY A 187 -18.50 7.46 -16.62
N ALA A 188 -19.63 6.77 -16.59
CA ALA A 188 -20.31 6.39 -15.35
C ALA A 188 -19.76 5.11 -14.69
N ALA A 189 -19.97 5.00 -13.38
CA ALA A 189 -19.79 3.79 -12.61
C ALA A 189 -20.60 2.61 -13.21
N ASN A 190 -19.99 1.43 -13.21
CA ASN A 190 -20.45 0.25 -13.93
C ASN A 190 -20.34 -1.03 -13.09
N GLY A 191 -20.37 -0.89 -11.76
CA GLY A 191 -20.38 -2.00 -10.80
C GLY A 191 -21.76 -2.64 -10.59
N SER A 192 -22.84 -1.93 -10.89
CA SER A 192 -24.21 -2.44 -10.78
C SER A 192 -24.87 -2.50 -12.15
N CYS A 193 -24.93 -3.70 -12.74
CA CYS A 193 -25.37 -3.89 -14.11
C CYS A 193 -26.17 -5.17 -14.30
N ILE A 194 -26.95 -5.20 -15.37
CA ILE A 194 -27.76 -6.33 -15.82
C ILE A 194 -27.36 -6.70 -17.24
N GLU A 195 -27.46 -7.99 -17.56
CA GLU A 195 -27.28 -8.52 -18.92
C GLU A 195 -28.67 -8.60 -19.57
N ASP A 196 -28.92 -7.80 -20.60
CA ASP A 196 -30.22 -7.70 -21.28
C ASP A 196 -30.32 -8.71 -22.43
N GLN A 197 -30.36 -10.00 -22.07
CA GLN A 197 -30.33 -11.12 -23.02
C GLN A 197 -31.60 -11.25 -23.87
N SER A 198 -32.74 -10.78 -23.35
CA SER A 198 -34.04 -10.89 -23.99
C SER A 198 -34.51 -9.59 -24.65
N ASP A 199 -33.59 -8.63 -24.87
CA ASP A 199 -33.90 -7.31 -25.43
C ASP A 199 -35.03 -6.56 -24.68
N LYS A 200 -35.19 -6.82 -23.37
CA LYS A 200 -36.30 -6.28 -22.56
C LYS A 200 -36.27 -4.74 -22.56
N PHE A 201 -35.08 -4.16 -22.57
CA PHE A 201 -34.89 -2.72 -22.46
C PHE A 201 -34.53 -2.07 -23.81
N LYS A 202 -34.84 -2.69 -24.96
CA LYS A 202 -34.38 -2.21 -26.28
C LYS A 202 -34.87 -0.82 -26.63
N SER A 203 -36.11 -0.52 -26.28
CA SER A 203 -36.76 0.77 -26.50
C SER A 203 -37.34 1.34 -25.20
N ASP A 204 -36.82 0.90 -24.06
CA ASP A 204 -37.32 1.30 -22.75
C ASP A 204 -36.80 2.70 -22.39
N PRO A 205 -37.68 3.64 -22.00
CA PRO A 205 -37.28 5.01 -21.65
C PRO A 205 -36.36 5.10 -20.42
N LEU A 206 -36.21 4.03 -19.65
CA LEU A 206 -35.21 3.94 -18.58
C LEU A 206 -33.78 3.99 -19.12
N VAL A 207 -33.55 3.62 -20.38
CA VAL A 207 -32.21 3.63 -20.99
C VAL A 207 -31.92 5.04 -21.52
N LEU A 208 -31.06 5.78 -20.82
CA LEU A 208 -30.69 7.16 -21.14
C LEU A 208 -29.57 7.30 -22.19
N GLY A 209 -29.19 6.19 -22.84
CA GLY A 209 -28.19 6.17 -23.90
C GLY A 209 -27.03 5.23 -23.63
N THR A 210 -25.86 5.58 -24.15
CA THR A 210 -24.62 4.81 -24.12
C THR A 210 -23.62 5.38 -23.12
N THR A 211 -22.44 4.77 -23.04
CA THR A 211 -21.32 5.30 -22.26
C THR A 211 -20.97 6.74 -22.68
N ALA A 212 -21.13 7.10 -23.96
CA ALA A 212 -20.87 8.46 -24.44
C ALA A 212 -21.78 9.50 -23.76
N ASP A 213 -23.06 9.18 -23.55
CA ASP A 213 -24.04 10.10 -22.97
C ASP A 213 -23.75 10.42 -21.49
N THR A 214 -23.03 9.51 -20.82
CA THR A 214 -22.57 9.70 -19.44
C THR A 214 -21.34 10.60 -19.32
N ILE A 215 -20.65 10.90 -20.42
CA ILE A 215 -19.48 11.78 -20.44
C ILE A 215 -19.93 13.24 -20.55
N GLY A 216 -19.31 14.10 -19.74
CA GLY A 216 -19.63 15.52 -19.78
C GLY A 216 -18.72 16.38 -18.93
N TRP A 217 -18.80 17.69 -19.18
CA TRP A 217 -18.24 18.73 -18.32
C TRP A 217 -19.39 19.32 -17.52
N TYR A 218 -19.29 19.27 -16.20
CA TYR A 218 -20.36 19.64 -15.28
C TYR A 218 -19.92 20.78 -14.37
N GLU A 219 -20.89 21.55 -13.90
CA GLU A 219 -20.69 22.59 -12.90
C GLU A 219 -21.66 22.40 -11.74
N PHE A 220 -21.16 22.60 -10.52
CA PHE A 220 -21.89 22.48 -9.28
C PHE A 220 -21.78 23.76 -8.46
N ASN A 221 -22.91 24.21 -7.90
CA ASN A 221 -22.90 25.27 -6.91
C ASN A 221 -22.81 24.69 -5.50
N PRO A 222 -21.67 24.82 -4.80
CA PRO A 222 -21.50 24.29 -3.45
C PRO A 222 -22.19 25.13 -2.37
N SER A 223 -22.75 26.30 -2.71
CA SER A 223 -23.50 27.11 -1.75
C SER A 223 -24.85 26.48 -1.46
N ASN A 224 -25.25 26.46 -0.19
CA ASN A 224 -26.59 26.07 0.25
C ASN A 224 -27.55 27.26 0.43
N LYS A 225 -27.11 28.49 0.12
CA LYS A 225 -27.88 29.72 0.37
C LYS A 225 -28.09 30.57 -0.87
N ILE A 226 -27.06 30.69 -1.71
CA ILE A 226 -27.04 31.67 -2.80
C ILE A 226 -26.80 31.01 -4.15
N THR A 227 -27.47 31.54 -5.17
CA THR A 227 -27.20 31.22 -6.57
C THR A 227 -25.80 31.73 -6.95
N GLN A 228 -25.02 30.89 -7.63
CA GLN A 228 -23.68 31.22 -8.12
C GLN A 228 -23.63 30.96 -9.62
N ASN A 229 -23.12 31.91 -10.41
CA ASN A 229 -23.06 31.77 -11.88
C ASN A 229 -24.38 31.33 -12.53
N ASN A 230 -25.51 31.88 -12.07
CA ASN A 230 -26.88 31.49 -12.48
C ASN A 230 -27.25 30.01 -12.23
N LEU A 231 -26.57 29.36 -11.28
CA LEU A 231 -26.82 27.99 -10.85
C LEU A 231 -27.40 27.99 -9.42
N PRO A 232 -28.61 27.44 -9.18
CA PRO A 232 -29.23 27.42 -7.85
C PRO A 232 -28.36 26.74 -6.77
N PRO A 233 -28.62 27.01 -5.48
CA PRO A 233 -27.93 26.33 -4.37
C PRO A 233 -27.94 24.80 -4.49
N LEU A 234 -26.80 24.17 -4.19
CA LEU A 234 -26.61 22.70 -4.17
C LEU A 234 -27.09 21.98 -5.45
N SER A 235 -26.97 22.62 -6.60
CA SER A 235 -27.45 22.08 -7.87
C SER A 235 -26.34 21.92 -8.89
N TRP A 236 -26.59 21.00 -9.84
CA TRP A 236 -25.71 20.67 -10.95
C TRP A 236 -26.26 21.21 -12.27
N ARG A 237 -25.37 21.51 -13.21
CA ARG A 237 -25.69 21.61 -14.63
C ARG A 237 -24.65 20.90 -15.49
N LYS A 238 -25.08 20.30 -16.60
CA LYS A 238 -24.19 19.83 -17.66
C LYS A 238 -23.82 21.02 -18.55
N VAL A 239 -22.55 21.42 -18.49
CA VAL A 239 -22.00 22.55 -19.26
C VAL A 239 -21.74 22.13 -20.70
N LEU A 240 -21.12 20.96 -20.91
CA LEU A 240 -20.91 20.39 -22.24
C LEU A 240 -21.27 18.90 -22.30
N THR A 241 -21.80 18.50 -23.44
CA THR A 241 -22.04 17.10 -23.80
C THR A 241 -20.80 16.45 -24.39
N PHE A 242 -20.82 15.11 -24.49
CA PHE A 242 -19.78 14.34 -25.15
C PHE A 242 -19.47 14.82 -26.57
N GLU A 243 -20.47 15.07 -27.42
CA GLU A 243 -20.23 15.49 -28.81
C GLU A 243 -19.55 16.87 -28.90
N GLN A 244 -19.87 17.77 -27.96
CA GLN A 244 -19.20 19.07 -27.84
C GLN A 244 -17.75 18.93 -27.35
N LEU A 245 -17.47 18.01 -26.44
CA LEU A 245 -16.11 17.67 -26.00
C LEU A 245 -15.32 16.97 -27.11
N LYS A 246 -15.97 16.10 -27.87
CA LYS A 246 -15.38 15.31 -28.96
C LYS A 246 -14.96 16.18 -30.13
N SER A 247 -15.80 17.12 -30.54
CA SER A 247 -15.45 18.13 -31.56
C SER A 247 -14.31 19.06 -31.13
N LYS A 248 -13.99 19.10 -29.83
CA LYS A 248 -12.78 19.76 -29.29
C LYS A 248 -11.64 18.79 -29.01
N ALA A 249 -11.74 17.50 -29.32
CA ALA A 249 -10.75 16.45 -29.03
C ALA A 249 -10.35 16.36 -27.53
N ILE A 250 -11.32 16.52 -26.63
CA ILE A 250 -11.11 16.44 -25.17
C ILE A 250 -12.06 15.44 -24.48
N HIS A 251 -12.65 14.52 -25.25
CA HIS A 251 -13.65 13.55 -24.79
C HIS A 251 -13.09 12.28 -24.13
N GLN A 252 -11.76 12.10 -24.09
CA GLN A 252 -11.13 10.89 -23.54
C GLN A 252 -9.84 11.19 -22.80
N GLY A 253 -9.52 10.36 -21.82
CA GLY A 253 -8.28 10.42 -21.04
C GLY A 253 -8.52 10.85 -19.60
N TYR A 254 -7.55 10.53 -18.75
CA TYR A 254 -7.57 10.85 -17.33
C TYR A 254 -7.55 12.38 -17.17
N PRO A 255 -8.62 13.00 -16.64
CA PRO A 255 -8.68 14.44 -16.57
C PRO A 255 -7.61 14.99 -15.63
N VAL A 256 -6.95 16.05 -16.08
CA VAL A 256 -5.97 16.80 -15.30
C VAL A 256 -6.24 18.29 -15.52
N SER A 257 -6.35 19.05 -14.43
CA SER A 257 -6.79 20.43 -14.50
C SER A 257 -6.05 21.35 -13.56
N THR A 258 -5.97 22.63 -13.93
CA THR A 258 -5.47 23.69 -13.05
C THR A 258 -6.11 25.04 -13.41
N LEU A 259 -6.00 26.01 -12.52
CA LEU A 259 -6.58 27.35 -12.67
C LEU A 259 -5.46 28.36 -12.93
N LEU A 260 -5.58 29.13 -14.01
CA LEU A 260 -4.67 30.24 -14.31
C LEU A 260 -5.07 31.50 -13.51
N ASN A 261 -4.16 32.48 -13.41
CA ASN A 261 -4.42 33.76 -12.74
C ASN A 261 -5.64 34.53 -13.29
N ASN A 262 -5.98 34.35 -14.56
CA ASN A 262 -7.17 34.97 -15.17
C ASN A 262 -8.46 34.14 -14.96
N GLY A 263 -8.41 33.13 -14.08
CA GLY A 263 -9.48 32.18 -13.79
C GLY A 263 -9.85 31.22 -14.92
N SER A 264 -9.09 31.19 -16.02
CA SER A 264 -9.26 30.15 -17.04
C SER A 264 -8.84 28.80 -16.48
N ILE A 265 -9.65 27.78 -16.73
CA ILE A 265 -9.33 26.40 -16.38
C ILE A 265 -8.52 25.79 -17.52
N VAL A 266 -7.28 25.41 -17.24
CA VAL A 266 -6.50 24.54 -18.12
C VAL A 266 -6.93 23.12 -17.88
N PHE A 267 -7.32 22.43 -18.94
CA PHE A 267 -7.88 21.08 -18.88
C PHE A 267 -7.22 20.21 -19.94
N GLY A 268 -6.76 19.03 -19.56
CA GLY A 268 -6.09 18.11 -20.46
C GLY A 268 -6.81 16.79 -20.72
N SER A 269 -6.45 16.18 -21.85
CA SER A 269 -7.00 14.92 -22.36
C SER A 269 -5.87 14.05 -22.93
N ARG A 270 -6.20 12.81 -23.34
CA ARG A 270 -5.25 11.92 -24.03
C ARG A 270 -4.77 12.47 -25.39
N TYR A 271 -5.40 13.52 -25.91
CA TYR A 271 -5.11 14.08 -27.23
C TYR A 271 -4.41 15.44 -27.16
N LYS A 272 -4.81 16.32 -26.23
CA LYS A 272 -4.25 17.67 -26.09
C LYS A 272 -4.71 18.34 -24.79
N THR A 273 -4.17 19.52 -24.51
CA THR A 273 -4.62 20.41 -23.45
C THR A 273 -5.29 21.67 -24.01
N VAL A 274 -6.34 22.13 -23.35
CA VAL A 274 -7.16 23.29 -23.72
C VAL A 274 -7.32 24.26 -22.55
N LYS A 275 -7.70 25.51 -22.84
CA LYS A 275 -8.15 26.51 -21.87
C LYS A 275 -9.67 26.67 -21.97
N TYR A 276 -10.35 26.77 -20.84
CA TYR A 276 -11.78 27.03 -20.73
C TYR A 276 -12.03 28.27 -19.87
N ASN A 277 -12.79 29.24 -20.38
CA ASN A 277 -13.28 30.36 -19.57
C ASN A 277 -14.57 29.95 -18.83
N PRO A 278 -14.59 29.89 -17.49
CA PRO A 278 -15.75 29.45 -16.72
C PRO A 278 -16.92 30.45 -16.68
N GLU A 279 -16.71 31.73 -16.98
CA GLU A 279 -17.77 32.75 -16.99
C GLU A 279 -18.74 32.59 -18.17
N ASN A 280 -18.26 32.00 -19.27
CA ASN A 280 -19.05 31.82 -20.49
C ASN A 280 -19.29 30.33 -20.72
N ILE A 281 -20.48 29.87 -20.35
CA ILE A 281 -20.93 28.47 -20.45
C ILE A 281 -21.21 28.14 -21.92
N SER A 282 -20.14 27.94 -22.69
CA SER A 282 -20.21 27.70 -24.12
C SER A 282 -19.04 26.87 -24.60
N GLN A 283 -19.28 26.04 -25.60
CA GLN A 283 -18.23 25.31 -26.29
C GLN A 283 -17.22 26.26 -26.98
N ARG A 284 -17.64 27.50 -27.27
CA ARG A 284 -16.75 28.54 -27.85
C ARG A 284 -15.70 29.04 -26.85
N SER A 285 -15.93 28.84 -25.56
CA SER A 285 -15.00 29.21 -24.48
C SER A 285 -13.77 28.31 -24.39
N PHE A 286 -13.73 27.22 -25.18
CA PHE A 286 -12.55 26.37 -25.31
C PHE A 286 -11.60 26.87 -26.39
N SER A 287 -10.37 27.18 -25.98
CA SER A 287 -9.25 27.53 -26.85
C SER A 287 -8.10 26.51 -26.69
N PRO A 288 -7.26 26.31 -27.71
CA PRO A 288 -6.05 25.50 -27.56
C PRO A 288 -5.14 26.05 -26.46
N PHE A 289 -4.53 25.16 -25.68
CA PHE A 289 -3.45 25.50 -24.76
C PHE A 289 -2.14 24.89 -25.26
N SER A 290 -2.07 23.56 -25.32
CA SER A 290 -0.90 22.85 -25.80
C SER A 290 -1.30 21.66 -26.68
N ALA A 291 -0.50 21.39 -27.72
CA ALA A 291 -0.63 20.18 -28.52
C ALA A 291 -0.12 18.93 -27.76
N GLN A 292 0.64 19.12 -26.68
CA GLN A 292 1.09 18.04 -25.82
C GLN A 292 -0.10 17.49 -25.02
N ALA A 293 -0.37 16.19 -25.18
CA ALA A 293 -1.38 15.47 -24.41
C ALA A 293 -0.88 15.11 -23.01
N ASP A 294 -1.83 14.82 -22.11
CA ASP A 294 -1.52 14.24 -20.80
C ASP A 294 -1.19 12.74 -20.94
N TRP A 295 -0.06 12.34 -20.36
CA TRP A 295 0.43 10.96 -20.40
C TRP A 295 -0.06 10.16 -19.20
N GLY A 296 -1.29 9.65 -19.31
CA GLY A 296 -1.89 8.84 -18.26
C GLY A 296 -2.43 9.68 -17.11
N ASP A 297 -2.54 9.08 -15.94
CA ASP A 297 -2.92 9.76 -14.71
C ASP A 297 -1.82 10.72 -14.22
N GLY A 298 -2.20 11.87 -13.67
CA GLY A 298 -1.27 12.92 -13.28
C GLY A 298 -1.93 14.04 -12.49
N THR A 299 -1.18 15.09 -12.20
CA THR A 299 -1.71 16.33 -11.62
C THR A 299 -1.11 17.57 -12.30
N LYS A 300 -1.87 18.65 -12.36
CA LYS A 300 -1.39 19.95 -12.83
C LYS A 300 -1.53 21.01 -11.75
N ILE A 301 -0.55 21.89 -11.68
CA ILE A 301 -0.67 23.13 -10.92
C ILE A 301 -0.17 24.31 -11.75
N TYR A 302 -0.75 25.47 -11.50
CA TYR A 302 -0.27 26.72 -12.02
C TYR A 302 0.64 27.40 -10.99
N ASP A 303 1.83 27.75 -11.44
CA ASP A 303 2.85 28.47 -10.70
C ASP A 303 2.79 29.94 -11.08
N SER A 304 2.13 30.73 -10.24
CA SER A 304 1.95 32.17 -10.44
C SER A 304 3.26 32.96 -10.35
N TYR A 305 4.29 32.44 -9.68
CA TYR A 305 5.60 33.11 -9.59
C TYR A 305 6.35 33.08 -10.92
N ARG A 306 6.15 32.02 -11.70
CA ARG A 306 6.86 31.81 -12.98
C ARG A 306 5.96 31.96 -14.20
N ASN A 307 4.65 32.09 -13.99
CA ASN A 307 3.64 31.95 -15.04
C ASN A 307 3.82 30.63 -15.81
N ILE A 308 3.93 29.51 -15.08
CA ILE A 308 4.15 28.17 -15.64
C ILE A 308 3.01 27.24 -15.21
N VAL A 309 2.52 26.41 -16.13
CA VAL A 309 1.72 25.24 -15.79
C VAL A 309 2.67 24.04 -15.67
N TRP A 310 2.77 23.51 -14.46
CA TRP A 310 3.47 22.28 -14.16
C TRP A 310 2.53 21.09 -14.34
N SER A 311 2.99 20.05 -15.03
CA SER A 311 2.22 18.82 -15.27
C SER A 311 3.03 17.61 -14.86
N LEU A 312 2.65 16.99 -13.74
CA LEU A 312 3.32 15.82 -13.19
C LEU A 312 2.65 14.54 -13.71
N HIS A 313 3.45 13.69 -14.35
CA HIS A 313 3.08 12.35 -14.82
C HIS A 313 4.03 11.29 -14.26
N ASN A 314 3.72 10.00 -14.45
CA ASN A 314 4.48 8.88 -13.85
C ASN A 314 6.01 8.90 -14.03
N LYS A 315 6.51 9.55 -15.09
CA LYS A 315 7.95 9.55 -15.43
C LYS A 315 8.55 10.94 -15.58
N ALA A 316 7.76 12.00 -15.40
CA ALA A 316 8.22 13.33 -15.73
C ALA A 316 7.36 14.43 -15.14
N LEU A 317 8.02 15.55 -14.81
CA LEU A 317 7.41 16.84 -14.62
C LEU A 317 7.62 17.68 -15.88
N LEU A 318 6.53 18.12 -16.51
CA LEU A 318 6.53 18.97 -17.71
C LEU A 318 6.22 20.41 -17.34
N ALA A 319 6.90 21.36 -17.97
CA ALA A 319 6.65 22.80 -17.82
C ALA A 319 6.06 23.39 -19.10
N PHE A 320 5.00 24.18 -18.97
CA PHE A 320 4.37 24.92 -20.06
C PHE A 320 4.21 26.39 -19.70
N ASP A 321 4.39 27.29 -20.67
CA ASP A 321 4.08 28.71 -20.49
C ASP A 321 2.59 28.91 -20.17
N GLY A 322 2.28 29.66 -19.12
CA GLY A 322 0.91 29.83 -18.61
C GLY A 322 -0.02 30.57 -19.58
N ASP A 323 0.51 31.45 -20.42
CA ASP A 323 -0.30 32.22 -21.37
C ASP A 323 -0.45 31.48 -22.70
N ARG A 324 0.68 31.02 -23.26
CA ARG A 324 0.78 30.46 -24.61
C ARG A 324 0.58 28.95 -24.64
N GLY A 325 0.79 28.25 -23.51
CA GLY A 325 0.78 26.79 -23.43
C GLY A 325 1.91 26.10 -24.21
N SER A 326 2.91 26.86 -24.65
CA SER A 326 4.10 26.32 -25.30
C SER A 326 4.92 25.51 -24.29
N PHE A 327 5.36 24.31 -24.71
CA PHE A 327 6.25 23.48 -23.92
C PHE A 327 7.59 24.21 -23.68
N LEU A 328 8.05 24.20 -22.43
CA LEU A 328 9.29 24.86 -22.02
C LEU A 328 10.40 23.82 -21.84
N TYR A 329 10.20 22.86 -20.93
CA TYR A 329 11.16 21.80 -20.64
C TYR A 329 10.53 20.64 -19.86
N LYS A 330 11.29 19.55 -19.76
CA LYS A 330 10.92 18.31 -19.07
C LYS A 330 11.98 17.95 -18.04
N LEU A 331 11.55 17.60 -16.84
CA LEU A 331 12.37 17.02 -15.78
C LEU A 331 12.01 15.53 -15.68
N SER A 332 12.92 14.65 -16.10
CA SER A 332 12.64 13.20 -16.33
C SER A 332 13.19 12.24 -15.27
N ALA A 333 14.02 12.73 -14.33
CA ALA A 333 14.65 11.88 -13.32
C ALA A 333 13.78 11.82 -12.06
N ASP A 334 13.65 10.63 -11.47
CA ASP A 334 13.28 10.45 -10.06
C ASP A 334 11.99 11.15 -9.60
N SER A 335 10.95 11.13 -10.45
CA SER A 335 9.64 11.68 -10.11
C SER A 335 9.14 11.13 -8.76
N PRO A 336 8.52 11.98 -7.92
CA PRO A 336 8.06 11.59 -6.60
C PRO A 336 7.02 10.47 -6.67
N HIS A 337 6.96 9.68 -5.61
CA HIS A 337 5.84 8.78 -5.40
C HIS A 337 4.58 9.61 -5.12
N GLY A 338 3.47 9.21 -5.74
CA GLY A 338 2.17 9.87 -5.57
C GLY A 338 1.82 10.89 -6.65
N LYS A 339 0.59 11.39 -6.56
CA LYS A 339 -0.07 12.23 -7.56
C LYS A 339 -0.51 13.55 -6.96
N SER A 340 0.45 14.31 -6.45
CA SER A 340 0.23 15.63 -5.87
C SER A 340 1.38 16.55 -6.24
N LEU A 341 1.09 17.84 -6.25
CA LEU A 341 2.07 18.89 -6.43
C LEU A 341 1.52 20.17 -5.80
N ALA A 342 2.36 20.95 -5.14
CA ALA A 342 2.03 22.28 -4.64
C ALA A 342 3.24 23.20 -4.83
N VAL A 343 3.00 24.45 -5.23
CA VAL A 343 4.04 25.50 -5.22
C VAL A 343 3.97 26.20 -3.87
N ALA A 344 5.10 26.28 -3.17
CA ALA A 344 5.18 27.00 -1.91
C ALA A 344 5.73 28.43 -2.10
N LYS A 345 5.69 29.22 -1.02
CA LYS A 345 6.23 30.59 -0.95
C LYS A 345 7.73 30.69 -1.27
N ASP A 346 8.49 29.65 -0.96
CA ASP A 346 9.91 29.56 -1.31
C ASP A 346 10.14 29.25 -2.81
N LYS A 347 9.05 29.20 -3.59
CA LYS A 347 8.98 28.93 -5.02
C LYS A 347 9.39 27.50 -5.39
N ARG A 348 9.56 26.59 -4.44
CA ARG A 348 9.83 25.19 -4.74
C ARG A 348 8.53 24.41 -4.94
N LEU A 349 8.65 23.24 -5.56
CA LEU A 349 7.55 22.33 -5.78
C LEU A 349 7.61 21.19 -4.76
N TYR A 350 6.48 20.94 -4.10
CA TYR A 350 6.33 19.93 -3.06
C TYR A 350 5.31 18.88 -3.50
N ALA A 351 5.72 17.62 -3.47
CA ALA A 351 4.87 16.47 -3.73
C ALA A 351 4.81 15.59 -2.48
N TRP A 352 3.62 15.08 -2.20
CA TRP A 352 3.32 14.20 -1.08
C TRP A 352 2.65 12.91 -1.55
N ASP A 353 3.17 11.78 -1.12
CA ASP A 353 2.70 10.46 -1.52
C ASP A 353 1.50 9.95 -0.69
N GLY A 354 1.03 10.76 0.25
CA GLY A 354 -0.01 10.37 1.20
C GLY A 354 0.50 9.71 2.47
N THR A 355 1.81 9.49 2.59
CA THR A 355 2.47 8.79 3.71
C THR A 355 3.44 9.72 4.45
N SER A 356 4.53 9.19 5.01
CA SER A 356 5.54 9.95 5.74
C SER A 356 6.55 10.69 4.87
N SER A 357 6.44 10.62 3.54
CA SER A 357 7.48 11.09 2.62
C SER A 357 7.06 12.37 1.89
N ILE A 358 7.91 13.40 1.94
CA ILE A 358 7.74 14.65 1.19
C ILE A 358 8.87 14.77 0.20
N SER A 359 8.52 14.88 -1.08
CA SER A 359 9.48 15.13 -2.15
C SER A 359 9.45 16.60 -2.55
N VAL A 360 10.63 17.18 -2.73
CA VAL A 360 10.83 18.60 -3.02
C VAL A 360 11.74 18.71 -4.23
N ILE A 361 11.43 19.63 -5.13
CA ILE A 361 12.33 20.01 -6.22
C ILE A 361 12.43 21.53 -6.29
N ASP A 362 13.65 22.01 -6.48
CA ASP A 362 13.92 23.40 -6.80
C ASP A 362 14.05 23.53 -8.32
N PRO A 363 13.02 24.04 -9.03
CA PRO A 363 13.05 24.14 -10.49
C PRO A 363 14.04 25.20 -11.00
N ASP A 364 14.44 26.15 -10.16
CA ASP A 364 15.40 27.21 -10.51
C ASP A 364 16.83 26.86 -10.05
N GLY A 365 16.98 25.90 -9.13
CA GLY A 365 18.25 25.40 -8.63
C GLY A 365 18.77 24.14 -9.34
N ASP A 366 19.03 23.09 -8.58
CA ASP A 366 19.64 21.84 -9.07
C ASP A 366 18.70 20.96 -9.92
N ARG A 367 17.40 21.26 -9.92
CA ARG A 367 16.35 20.53 -10.65
C ARG A 367 16.36 19.03 -10.35
N GLN A 368 16.73 18.66 -9.12
CA GLN A 368 16.70 17.29 -8.64
C GLN A 368 15.61 17.11 -7.59
N TRP A 369 14.88 16.00 -7.67
CA TRP A 369 13.96 15.61 -6.61
C TRP A 369 14.73 15.13 -5.38
N LYS A 370 14.45 15.75 -4.24
CA LYS A 370 14.97 15.39 -2.93
C LYS A 370 13.82 14.91 -2.06
N THR A 371 14.02 13.88 -1.24
CA THR A 371 12.93 13.33 -0.41
C THR A 371 13.29 13.46 1.06
N LEU A 372 12.42 14.11 1.82
CA LEU A 372 12.44 14.16 3.26
C LEU A 372 11.54 13.06 3.80
N GLU A 373 12.12 12.23 4.67
CA GLU A 373 11.50 11.01 5.18
C GLU A 373 11.17 11.19 6.66
N TRP A 374 9.89 11.15 7.00
CA TRP A 374 9.44 11.29 8.39
C TRP A 374 9.28 9.94 9.11
N SER A 375 9.18 8.83 8.38
CA SER A 375 8.97 7.50 8.98
C SER A 375 7.78 7.50 9.96
N ILE A 376 7.96 7.02 11.18
CA ILE A 376 6.89 7.00 12.21
C ILE A 376 6.39 8.38 12.64
N ASN A 377 7.12 9.45 12.25
CA ASN A 377 6.79 10.84 12.59
C ASN A 377 5.92 11.53 11.55
N GLY A 378 5.44 10.79 10.53
CA GLY A 378 4.50 11.29 9.53
C GLY A 378 3.22 10.46 9.45
N PRO A 379 2.37 10.74 8.46
CA PRO A 379 1.18 9.96 8.16
C PRO A 379 1.54 8.47 8.01
N PRO A 380 0.93 7.58 8.80
CA PRO A 380 1.36 6.18 8.86
C PRO A 380 0.94 5.39 7.62
N THR A 381 0.00 5.93 6.82
CA THR A 381 -0.65 5.19 5.74
C THR A 381 -1.14 6.13 4.64
N GLY A 382 -1.03 5.69 3.38
CA GLY A 382 -1.50 6.41 2.19
C GLY A 382 -1.42 5.51 0.96
N ASP A 383 -2.05 5.94 -0.16
CA ASP A 383 -2.16 5.13 -1.38
C ASP A 383 -1.53 5.79 -2.63
N GLY A 384 -0.93 6.96 -2.48
CA GLY A 384 -0.32 7.74 -3.57
C GLY A 384 -1.32 8.48 -4.45
N ARG A 385 -2.63 8.32 -4.28
CA ARG A 385 -3.65 8.92 -5.16
C ARG A 385 -4.13 10.26 -4.63
N VAL A 386 -3.22 11.22 -4.48
CA VAL A 386 -3.45 12.51 -3.78
C VAL A 386 -3.85 13.65 -4.74
N TYR A 387 -4.57 13.33 -5.82
CA TYR A 387 -5.00 14.29 -6.86
C TYR A 387 -5.76 15.47 -6.25
N GLY A 388 -5.33 16.72 -6.46
CA GLY A 388 -5.96 17.91 -5.86
C GLY A 388 -6.12 17.91 -4.32
N LYS A 389 -5.62 16.89 -3.61
CA LYS A 389 -5.79 16.66 -2.16
C LYS A 389 -4.59 17.12 -1.35
N TRP A 390 -3.70 17.88 -1.96
CA TRP A 390 -2.49 18.44 -1.35
C TRP A 390 -2.36 19.89 -1.81
N VAL A 391 -2.57 20.81 -0.88
CA VAL A 391 -2.62 22.25 -1.16
C VAL A 391 -1.67 22.99 -0.22
N TYR A 392 -1.14 24.11 -0.70
CA TYR A 392 -0.32 25.01 0.09
C TYR A 392 -1.14 26.24 0.49
N LEU A 393 -1.01 26.66 1.74
CA LEU A 393 -1.70 27.80 2.32
C LEU A 393 -0.70 28.94 2.54
N ASP A 394 -0.68 29.92 1.63
CA ASP A 394 0.28 31.03 1.66
C ASP A 394 0.28 31.82 2.97
N LYS A 395 -0.91 32.02 3.58
CA LYS A 395 -1.06 32.82 4.81
C LYS A 395 -0.47 32.12 6.02
N GLU A 396 -0.67 30.81 6.13
CA GLU A 396 -0.19 30.00 7.24
C GLU A 396 1.24 29.48 7.03
N ASP A 397 1.76 29.49 5.79
CA ASP A 397 3.04 28.86 5.40
C ASP A 397 3.05 27.35 5.72
N LEU A 398 1.93 26.69 5.39
CA LEU A 398 1.66 25.29 5.71
C LEU A 398 1.04 24.57 4.51
N PHE A 399 1.26 23.27 4.45
CA PHE A 399 0.56 22.39 3.53
C PHE A 399 -0.59 21.68 4.23
N VAL A 400 -1.62 21.36 3.48
CA VAL A 400 -2.77 20.58 3.95
C VAL A 400 -3.05 19.48 2.94
N GLY A 401 -3.27 18.26 3.43
CA GLY A 401 -3.80 17.22 2.56
C GLY A 401 -4.30 15.97 3.26
N LEU A 402 -4.83 15.06 2.45
CA LEU A 402 -5.32 13.76 2.87
C LEU A 402 -5.20 12.72 1.74
N SER A 403 -4.93 11.47 2.11
CA SER A 403 -4.84 10.35 1.15
C SER A 403 -5.90 9.28 1.36
N THR A 404 -6.35 9.06 2.60
CA THR A 404 -7.19 7.90 2.96
C THR A 404 -8.23 8.28 4.01
N HIS A 405 -9.32 7.51 4.07
CA HIS A 405 -10.34 7.64 5.11
C HIS A 405 -9.89 7.05 6.48
N LYS A 406 -8.75 6.35 6.52
CA LYS A 406 -8.20 5.71 7.72
C LYS A 406 -7.44 6.68 8.65
N THR A 407 -7.10 7.86 8.16
CA THR A 407 -6.46 8.94 8.93
C THR A 407 -7.23 10.24 8.72
N GLY A 408 -6.99 11.21 9.59
CA GLY A 408 -7.55 12.56 9.45
C GLY A 408 -6.93 13.35 8.29
N VAL A 409 -7.20 14.65 8.30
CA VAL A 409 -6.58 15.63 7.40
C VAL A 409 -5.27 16.09 8.01
N TRP A 410 -4.20 16.05 7.23
CA TRP A 410 -2.84 16.31 7.68
C TRP A 410 -2.43 17.74 7.33
N VAL A 411 -1.92 18.45 8.33
CA VAL A 411 -1.26 19.74 8.20
C VAL A 411 0.24 19.53 8.35
N TYR A 412 1.03 20.08 7.43
CA TYR A 412 2.46 19.87 7.36
C TYR A 412 3.23 21.18 7.33
N LYS A 413 4.25 21.27 8.18
CA LYS A 413 5.26 22.33 8.18
C LYS A 413 6.58 21.75 7.67
N HIS A 414 7.08 22.29 6.56
CA HIS A 414 8.39 21.90 6.06
C HIS A 414 9.51 22.53 6.92
N PRO A 415 10.58 21.78 7.27
CA PRO A 415 11.71 22.35 8.00
C PRO A 415 12.47 23.39 7.18
N GLU A 416 13.00 24.41 7.85
CA GLU A 416 13.85 25.43 7.22
C GLU A 416 15.19 24.85 6.74
N ASN A 417 15.76 23.92 7.51
CA ASN A 417 17.02 23.23 7.21
C ASN A 417 16.81 21.70 7.17
N PRO A 418 16.16 21.18 6.11
CA PRO A 418 15.82 19.76 6.02
C PRO A 418 17.05 18.92 5.64
N THR A 419 17.19 17.76 6.30
CA THR A 419 18.14 16.73 5.88
C THR A 419 17.45 15.75 4.94
N TYR A 420 17.69 15.91 3.63
CA TYR A 420 17.12 15.03 2.62
C TYR A 420 17.84 13.68 2.55
N THR A 421 17.07 12.64 2.21
CA THR A 421 17.62 11.33 1.87
C THR A 421 18.49 11.45 0.63
N GLN A 422 19.76 11.03 0.75
CA GLN A 422 20.68 10.94 -0.36
C GLN A 422 20.46 9.62 -1.09
N TYR A 423 19.80 9.68 -2.23
CA TYR A 423 19.65 8.51 -3.10
C TYR A 423 20.90 8.34 -3.97
N SER A 424 21.24 7.09 -4.22
CA SER A 424 22.25 6.74 -5.21
C SER A 424 21.81 7.23 -6.59
N ASN A 425 22.74 7.80 -7.34
CA ASN A 425 22.57 8.14 -8.76
C ASN A 425 22.64 6.91 -9.68
N ILE A 426 22.96 5.73 -9.12
CA ILE A 426 22.96 4.46 -9.83
C ILE A 426 21.54 3.88 -9.81
N ASN A 427 21.03 3.50 -10.98
CA ASN A 427 19.82 2.69 -11.05
C ASN A 427 20.19 1.19 -10.87
N PRO A 428 19.80 0.55 -9.76
CA PRO A 428 20.17 -0.84 -9.50
C PRO A 428 19.49 -1.80 -10.48
N GLN A 429 18.32 -1.43 -11.02
CA GLN A 429 17.66 -2.23 -12.04
C GLN A 429 18.46 -2.28 -13.34
N ASP A 430 19.20 -1.22 -13.70
CA ASP A 430 20.02 -1.22 -14.91
C ASP A 430 21.23 -2.17 -14.77
N LEU A 431 21.76 -2.35 -13.56
CA LEU A 431 22.81 -3.33 -13.29
C LEU A 431 22.28 -4.77 -13.50
N VAL A 432 21.07 -5.06 -13.01
CA VAL A 432 20.38 -6.35 -13.21
C VAL A 432 20.00 -6.57 -14.69
N ASN A 433 19.59 -5.52 -15.39
CA ASN A 433 19.21 -5.62 -16.80
C ASN A 433 20.42 -5.94 -17.68
N LYS A 434 21.57 -5.29 -17.41
CA LYS A 434 22.82 -5.45 -18.18
C LYS A 434 23.54 -6.77 -17.91
N SER A 435 23.27 -7.44 -16.80
CA SER A 435 23.91 -8.72 -16.47
C SER A 435 23.39 -9.88 -17.34
N LYS A 436 24.24 -10.88 -17.54
CA LYS A 436 23.90 -12.14 -18.17
C LYS A 436 23.37 -13.14 -17.13
N PRO A 437 22.55 -14.11 -17.53
CA PRO A 437 22.14 -15.19 -16.62
C PRO A 437 23.35 -15.91 -16.04
N GLY A 438 23.37 -16.06 -14.71
CA GLY A 438 24.45 -16.67 -13.93
C GLY A 438 25.47 -15.67 -13.37
N ASP A 439 25.42 -14.40 -13.78
CA ASP A 439 26.36 -13.39 -13.31
C ASP A 439 26.22 -13.11 -11.81
N LYS A 440 27.35 -12.79 -11.17
CA LYS A 440 27.37 -12.12 -9.87
C LYS A 440 27.24 -10.60 -10.07
N VAL A 441 26.19 -10.01 -9.53
CA VAL A 441 25.93 -8.57 -9.56
C VAL A 441 26.00 -8.04 -8.13
N THR A 442 26.98 -7.18 -7.87
CA THR A 442 27.05 -6.46 -6.58
C THR A 442 26.43 -5.09 -6.78
N ILE A 443 25.37 -4.80 -6.05
CA ILE A 443 24.77 -3.47 -6.04
C ILE A 443 25.58 -2.64 -5.02
N PRO A 444 26.14 -1.47 -5.40
CA PRO A 444 26.93 -0.66 -4.48
C PRO A 444 26.12 -0.24 -3.24
N PRO A 445 26.75 -0.12 -2.06
CA PRO A 445 26.10 0.42 -0.88
C PRO A 445 25.45 1.78 -1.17
N GLY A 446 24.24 1.98 -0.68
CA GLY A 446 23.48 3.20 -0.95
C GLY A 446 21.98 3.04 -0.73
N THR A 447 21.28 4.17 -0.72
CA THR A 447 19.81 4.19 -0.66
C THR A 447 19.23 4.33 -2.06
N TYR A 448 18.26 3.50 -2.40
CA TYR A 448 17.65 3.42 -3.72
C TYR A 448 16.14 3.60 -3.62
N ARG A 449 15.56 4.35 -4.55
CA ARG A 449 14.13 4.73 -4.51
C ARG A 449 13.18 3.55 -4.73
N HIS A 450 13.62 2.53 -5.46
CA HIS A 450 12.76 1.43 -5.89
C HIS A 450 13.41 0.09 -5.57
N GLY A 451 12.57 -0.92 -5.36
CA GLY A 451 12.97 -2.31 -5.32
C GLY A 451 13.50 -2.82 -6.66
N ILE A 452 13.96 -4.07 -6.70
CA ILE A 452 14.56 -4.68 -7.90
C ILE A 452 13.77 -5.89 -8.41
N PHE A 453 13.67 -5.98 -9.72
CA PHE A 453 13.05 -7.09 -10.45
C PHE A 453 14.12 -7.96 -11.11
N VAL A 454 14.09 -9.26 -10.83
CA VAL A 454 15.07 -10.25 -11.29
C VAL A 454 14.36 -11.28 -12.14
N ASN A 455 14.72 -11.40 -13.41
CA ASN A 455 14.07 -12.30 -14.37
C ASN A 455 14.99 -13.35 -14.99
N LYS A 456 16.13 -13.61 -14.34
CA LYS A 456 17.16 -14.53 -14.81
C LYS A 456 17.95 -15.04 -13.60
N SER A 457 18.67 -16.15 -13.77
CA SER A 457 19.61 -16.64 -12.76
C SER A 457 20.64 -15.57 -12.42
N LEU A 458 20.88 -15.26 -11.15
CA LEU A 458 21.85 -14.25 -10.71
C LEU A 458 22.33 -14.51 -9.28
N HIS A 459 23.55 -14.07 -8.97
CA HIS A 459 24.03 -13.93 -7.59
C HIS A 459 24.07 -12.45 -7.21
N LEU A 460 23.14 -12.00 -6.36
CA LEU A 460 22.98 -10.61 -5.96
C LEU A 460 23.64 -10.36 -4.60
N GLY A 461 24.66 -9.51 -4.57
CA GLY A 461 25.25 -8.99 -3.34
C GLY A 461 24.66 -7.63 -2.99
N LEU A 462 24.05 -7.52 -1.79
CA LEU A 462 23.27 -6.36 -1.35
C LEU A 462 23.78 -5.71 -0.06
N ASN A 463 25.03 -5.99 0.33
CA ASN A 463 25.63 -5.38 1.51
C ASN A 463 25.56 -3.84 1.46
N GLY A 464 24.96 -3.23 2.47
CA GLY A 464 24.79 -1.77 2.60
C GLY A 464 23.75 -1.17 1.64
N VAL A 465 22.90 -1.98 1.02
CA VAL A 465 21.83 -1.53 0.11
C VAL A 465 20.53 -1.34 0.88
N ILE A 466 19.92 -0.16 0.73
CA ILE A 466 18.61 0.17 1.32
C ILE A 466 17.63 0.49 0.19
N PHE A 467 16.58 -0.31 0.05
CA PHE A 467 15.48 0.00 -0.87
C PHE A 467 14.35 0.74 -0.14
N ARG A 468 13.92 1.87 -0.69
CA ARG A 468 12.82 2.73 -0.18
C ARG A 468 11.49 2.53 -0.91
N GLY A 469 11.43 1.59 -1.84
CA GLY A 469 10.24 1.32 -2.62
C GLY A 469 10.09 -0.15 -2.98
N THR A 470 8.97 -0.47 -3.61
CA THR A 470 8.59 -1.83 -3.99
C THR A 470 8.53 -1.98 -5.51
N VAL A 471 8.66 -3.22 -5.97
CA VAL A 471 8.32 -3.64 -7.32
C VAL A 471 6.82 -3.95 -7.36
N ASN A 472 6.10 -3.29 -8.27
CA ASN A 472 4.67 -3.50 -8.52
C ASN A 472 3.76 -3.45 -7.28
N LYS A 473 4.18 -2.78 -6.19
CA LYS A 473 3.47 -2.80 -4.88
C LYS A 473 3.29 -4.21 -4.30
N LYS A 474 4.12 -5.18 -4.71
CA LYS A 474 4.03 -6.58 -4.31
C LYS A 474 5.25 -7.07 -3.54
N SER A 475 6.41 -6.46 -3.72
CA SER A 475 7.60 -6.85 -2.97
C SER A 475 8.74 -5.83 -3.02
N ILE A 476 9.70 -5.92 -2.10
CA ILE A 476 10.94 -5.14 -2.19
C ILE A 476 11.83 -5.74 -3.28
N ILE A 477 11.99 -7.06 -3.29
CA ILE A 477 12.65 -7.79 -4.38
C ILE A 477 11.65 -8.76 -5.00
N ASN A 478 11.46 -8.67 -6.32
CA ASN A 478 10.64 -9.62 -7.06
C ASN A 478 11.50 -10.45 -8.00
N ILE A 479 11.51 -11.76 -7.81
CA ILE A 479 12.13 -12.73 -8.70
C ILE A 479 11.01 -13.35 -9.54
N SER A 480 11.09 -13.19 -10.85
CA SER A 480 10.10 -13.73 -11.80
C SER A 480 10.82 -14.41 -12.96
N CYS A 481 11.11 -15.69 -12.82
CA CYS A 481 11.81 -16.46 -13.84
C CYS A 481 11.52 -17.96 -13.75
N ASP A 482 11.58 -18.61 -14.92
CA ASP A 482 11.44 -20.04 -15.05
C ASP A 482 12.81 -20.72 -15.07
N ASN A 483 12.96 -21.85 -14.38
CA ASN A 483 14.17 -22.68 -14.33
C ASN A 483 15.45 -21.90 -13.97
N CYS A 484 15.33 -20.91 -13.09
CA CYS A 484 16.43 -20.01 -12.73
C CYS A 484 17.02 -20.32 -11.36
N ASN A 485 18.29 -19.97 -11.17
CA ASN A 485 18.99 -20.07 -9.89
C ASN A 485 19.37 -18.66 -9.42
N VAL A 486 18.75 -18.20 -8.34
CA VAL A 486 18.98 -16.88 -7.76
C VAL A 486 19.51 -17.03 -6.35
N LEU A 487 20.69 -16.44 -6.10
CA LEU A 487 21.25 -16.25 -4.77
C LEU A 487 21.13 -14.77 -4.40
N ILE A 488 20.60 -14.48 -3.22
CA ILE A 488 20.59 -13.14 -2.63
C ILE A 488 21.38 -13.20 -1.33
N ASP A 489 22.37 -12.32 -1.21
CA ASP A 489 23.30 -12.24 -0.08
C ASP A 489 23.29 -10.83 0.53
N ASP A 490 23.31 -10.76 1.87
CA ASP A 490 23.33 -9.54 2.69
C ASP A 490 22.15 -8.58 2.43
N PHE A 491 20.94 -9.12 2.21
CA PHE A 491 19.76 -8.29 2.00
C PHE A 491 19.18 -7.73 3.30
N VAL A 492 19.00 -6.41 3.40
CA VAL A 492 18.20 -5.77 4.45
C VAL A 492 16.95 -5.13 3.86
N GLY A 493 15.78 -5.66 4.24
CA GLY A 493 14.48 -5.14 3.82
C GLY A 493 13.60 -4.78 5.03
N ASP A 494 13.33 -3.49 5.22
CA ASP A 494 12.32 -3.01 6.19
C ASP A 494 11.09 -2.50 5.43
N GLY A 495 9.94 -3.11 5.69
CA GLY A 495 8.68 -2.80 5.01
C GLY A 495 8.12 -1.41 5.36
N ALA A 496 8.45 -0.83 6.52
CA ALA A 496 8.10 0.55 6.83
C ALA A 496 8.96 1.53 6.01
N VAL A 497 10.24 1.20 5.81
CA VAL A 497 11.17 1.98 4.97
C VAL A 497 10.81 1.89 3.48
N ALA A 498 10.40 0.71 3.02
CA ALA A 498 10.10 0.44 1.61
C ALA A 498 8.64 0.68 1.21
N ASN A 499 7.76 1.10 2.14
CA ASN A 499 6.31 1.16 1.97
C ASN A 499 5.69 -0.18 1.49
N CYS A 500 6.14 -1.28 2.07
CA CYS A 500 5.69 -2.65 1.81
C CYS A 500 4.71 -3.13 2.90
N GLN A 501 3.72 -2.29 3.21
CA GLN A 501 2.79 -2.48 4.32
C GLN A 501 1.33 -2.71 3.86
N TRP A 502 1.13 -3.15 2.61
CA TRP A 502 -0.20 -3.25 2.01
C TRP A 502 -0.39 -4.52 1.21
N GLY A 503 -1.64 -4.98 1.14
CA GLY A 503 -2.00 -6.20 0.41
C GLY A 503 -1.11 -7.36 0.87
N ASN A 504 -0.60 -8.15 -0.06
CA ASN A 504 0.33 -9.24 0.22
C ASN A 504 1.80 -8.85 -0.03
N CYS A 505 2.18 -7.60 0.26
CA CYS A 505 3.53 -7.14 -0.04
C CYS A 505 4.60 -7.92 0.75
N ALA A 506 5.58 -8.46 0.02
CA ALA A 506 6.64 -9.30 0.58
C ALA A 506 8.00 -8.60 0.64
N GLY A 507 8.86 -8.97 1.59
CA GLY A 507 10.28 -8.59 1.50
C GLY A 507 10.88 -9.16 0.22
N ILE A 508 10.66 -10.45 0.00
CA ILE A 508 11.03 -11.14 -1.24
C ILE A 508 9.83 -11.92 -1.77
N LYS A 509 9.54 -11.73 -3.05
CA LYS A 509 8.58 -12.54 -3.79
C LYS A 509 9.30 -13.33 -4.87
N ALA A 510 9.01 -14.62 -4.98
CA ALA A 510 9.53 -15.49 -6.04
C ALA A 510 8.37 -16.11 -6.83
N GLU A 511 8.36 -15.91 -8.14
CA GLU A 511 7.34 -16.39 -9.06
C GLU A 511 7.96 -16.98 -10.33
N GLY A 512 7.25 -17.91 -10.98
CA GLY A 512 7.75 -18.67 -12.12
C GLY A 512 7.77 -20.18 -11.88
N ASN A 513 8.07 -20.93 -12.93
CA ASN A 513 8.13 -22.40 -12.92
C ASN A 513 9.51 -22.88 -12.48
N ASN A 514 9.60 -23.81 -11.52
CA ASN A 514 10.84 -24.47 -11.11
C ASN A 514 12.00 -23.50 -10.78
N PHE A 515 11.71 -22.44 -10.03
CA PHE A 515 12.74 -21.47 -9.61
C PHE A 515 13.53 -22.00 -8.40
N ASN A 516 14.83 -21.70 -8.32
CA ASN A 516 15.66 -21.99 -7.15
C ASN A 516 16.14 -20.68 -6.53
N LEU A 517 15.73 -20.42 -5.29
CA LEU A 517 16.09 -19.24 -4.53
C LEU A 517 16.92 -19.62 -3.29
N THR A 518 18.09 -19.02 -3.14
CA THR A 518 18.86 -19.04 -1.89
C THR A 518 18.92 -17.63 -1.30
N LEU A 519 18.48 -17.49 -0.06
CA LEU A 519 18.58 -16.27 0.74
C LEU A 519 19.59 -16.50 1.85
N LYS A 520 20.66 -15.71 1.83
CA LYS A 520 21.74 -15.79 2.81
C LYS A 520 21.96 -14.44 3.48
N ASN A 521 22.23 -14.44 4.78
CA ASN A 521 22.51 -13.23 5.56
C ASN A 521 21.42 -12.16 5.41
N ALA A 522 20.17 -12.58 5.23
CA ALA A 522 19.06 -11.68 4.97
C ALA A 522 18.40 -11.24 6.28
N ARG A 523 17.97 -9.98 6.34
CA ARG A 523 17.13 -9.44 7.41
C ARG A 523 15.91 -8.75 6.83
N ILE A 524 14.75 -9.34 7.06
CA ILE A 524 13.47 -8.84 6.56
C ILE A 524 12.58 -8.50 7.75
N SER A 525 12.06 -7.28 7.79
CA SER A 525 11.18 -6.85 8.88
C SER A 525 10.04 -5.95 8.44
N LYS A 526 8.95 -5.92 9.22
CA LYS A 526 7.81 -4.97 9.06
C LYS A 526 7.13 -4.98 7.69
N THR A 527 7.25 -6.06 6.95
CA THR A 527 6.51 -6.33 5.70
C THR A 527 5.17 -7.02 6.02
N VAL A 528 4.27 -7.16 5.05
CA VAL A 528 3.11 -8.04 5.26
C VAL A 528 3.54 -9.51 5.25
N MET A 529 4.35 -9.88 4.27
CA MET A 529 4.96 -11.20 4.12
C MET A 529 6.49 -11.07 4.19
N GLY A 530 7.20 -11.97 4.86
CA GLY A 530 8.67 -11.96 4.79
C GLY A 530 9.14 -12.48 3.42
N VAL A 531 8.85 -13.75 3.16
CA VAL A 531 9.04 -14.43 1.87
C VAL A 531 7.71 -14.96 1.36
N LEU A 532 7.43 -14.79 0.07
CA LEU A 532 6.24 -15.31 -0.61
C LEU A 532 6.63 -15.99 -1.93
N THR A 533 6.25 -17.25 -2.12
CA THR A 533 6.50 -17.97 -3.38
C THR A 533 5.24 -18.29 -4.19
N ASP A 534 5.48 -18.70 -5.44
CA ASP A 534 4.51 -19.33 -6.34
C ASP A 534 4.11 -20.75 -5.93
N ASN A 535 3.23 -21.35 -6.73
CA ASN A 535 2.73 -22.72 -6.63
C ASN A 535 3.09 -23.56 -7.88
N ARG A 536 4.31 -23.42 -8.41
CA ARG A 536 4.72 -23.98 -9.71
C ARG A 536 6.10 -24.66 -9.67
N GLY A 537 6.39 -25.37 -8.57
CA GLY A 537 7.64 -26.10 -8.41
C GLY A 537 8.84 -25.22 -8.04
N GLY A 538 9.99 -25.86 -7.77
CA GLY A 538 11.24 -25.19 -7.40
C GLY A 538 11.61 -25.32 -5.92
N GLN A 539 12.59 -24.53 -5.48
CA GLN A 539 13.16 -24.60 -4.14
C GLN A 539 13.43 -23.23 -3.54
N VAL A 540 13.27 -23.14 -2.21
CA VAL A 540 13.81 -22.02 -1.40
C VAL A 540 14.75 -22.53 -0.31
N ILE A 541 15.90 -21.87 -0.15
CA ILE A 541 16.83 -22.04 0.96
C ILE A 541 16.92 -20.70 1.71
N LEU A 542 16.67 -20.71 3.01
CA LEU A 542 16.88 -19.59 3.94
C LEU A 542 18.00 -19.97 4.90
N GLU A 543 19.12 -19.25 4.83
CA GLU A 543 20.34 -19.55 5.58
C GLU A 543 20.83 -18.29 6.31
N ASP A 544 21.24 -18.45 7.57
CA ASP A 544 21.85 -17.38 8.38
C ASP A 544 21.03 -16.07 8.38
N SER A 545 19.69 -16.18 8.42
CA SER A 545 18.78 -15.07 8.13
C SER A 545 17.74 -14.82 9.23
N ILE A 546 17.20 -13.60 9.29
CA ILE A 546 16.15 -13.18 10.23
C ILE A 546 14.96 -12.62 9.46
N ILE A 547 13.77 -13.13 9.75
CA ILE A 547 12.49 -12.56 9.33
C ILE A 547 11.69 -12.24 10.59
N GLU A 548 11.29 -10.99 10.77
CA GLU A 548 10.53 -10.57 11.95
C GLU A 548 9.44 -9.54 11.66
N ASP A 549 8.48 -9.41 12.56
CA ASP A 549 7.53 -8.28 12.59
C ASP A 549 6.61 -8.19 11.39
N THR A 550 6.32 -9.32 10.77
CA THR A 550 5.46 -9.39 9.60
C THR A 550 3.98 -9.22 9.96
N GLY A 551 3.15 -8.77 9.02
CA GLY A 551 1.72 -8.52 9.26
C GLY A 551 1.38 -7.17 9.92
N ILE A 552 2.38 -6.29 10.09
CA ILE A 552 2.24 -4.86 10.45
C ILE A 552 1.45 -4.63 11.74
N GLY A 553 1.86 -5.25 12.84
CA GLY A 553 1.23 -5.03 14.15
C GLY A 553 -0.28 -5.35 14.19
N GLY A 554 -0.78 -6.15 13.26
CA GLY A 554 -2.20 -6.52 13.15
C GLY A 554 -3.07 -5.58 12.31
N GLY A 555 -2.48 -4.52 11.71
CA GLY A 555 -3.18 -3.57 10.84
C GLY A 555 -3.33 -4.02 9.38
N SER A 556 -2.73 -5.16 9.01
CA SER A 556 -2.83 -5.72 7.67
C SER A 556 -4.26 -6.19 7.36
N SER A 557 -4.77 -5.86 6.17
CA SER A 557 -6.05 -6.39 5.66
C SER A 557 -5.95 -7.82 5.12
N THR A 558 -4.75 -8.41 5.12
CA THR A 558 -4.49 -9.80 4.74
C THR A 558 -3.71 -10.52 5.84
N LEU A 559 -3.78 -11.85 5.85
CA LEU A 559 -3.01 -12.68 6.78
C LEU A 559 -1.51 -12.42 6.66
N GLY A 560 -0.86 -12.00 7.74
CA GLY A 560 0.59 -11.77 7.78
C GLY A 560 1.36 -13.07 7.95
N HIS A 561 2.38 -13.31 7.12
CA HIS A 561 3.22 -14.50 7.24
C HIS A 561 4.69 -14.14 7.36
N GLY A 562 5.42 -14.83 8.22
CA GLY A 562 6.89 -14.76 8.22
C GLY A 562 7.43 -15.35 6.92
N PHE A 563 7.08 -16.60 6.65
CA PHE A 563 7.49 -17.31 5.45
C PHE A 563 6.29 -18.03 4.84
N TYR A 564 6.09 -17.87 3.52
CA TYR A 564 5.02 -18.51 2.77
C TYR A 564 5.62 -19.19 1.53
N ALA A 565 5.76 -20.51 1.59
CA ALA A 565 5.98 -21.34 0.42
C ALA A 565 4.65 -21.89 -0.12
N GLY A 566 4.35 -21.57 -1.37
CA GLY A 566 3.32 -22.24 -2.16
C GLY A 566 3.75 -23.65 -2.58
N ASP A 567 3.03 -24.25 -3.52
CA ASP A 567 3.28 -25.61 -4.01
C ASP A 567 4.61 -25.68 -4.79
N ILE A 568 5.67 -26.08 -4.09
CA ILE A 568 7.05 -26.18 -4.59
C ILE A 568 7.70 -27.50 -4.14
N ASP A 569 8.86 -27.82 -4.69
CA ASP A 569 9.51 -29.11 -4.42
C ASP A 569 10.14 -29.14 -3.04
N LYS A 570 10.82 -28.05 -2.64
CA LYS A 570 11.65 -28.07 -1.43
C LYS A 570 11.77 -26.73 -0.70
N VAL A 571 11.77 -26.78 0.63
CA VAL A 571 12.18 -25.67 1.49
C VAL A 571 13.25 -26.14 2.47
N ILE A 572 14.31 -25.34 2.63
CA ILE A 572 15.35 -25.56 3.63
C ILE A 572 15.50 -24.27 4.46
N VAL A 573 15.38 -24.38 5.77
CA VAL A 573 15.65 -23.29 6.73
C VAL A 573 16.78 -23.73 7.64
N LYS A 574 17.90 -23.00 7.62
CA LYS A 574 19.11 -23.31 8.38
C LYS A 574 19.62 -22.09 9.11
N ASN A 575 20.00 -22.26 10.38
CA ASN A 575 20.62 -21.21 11.19
C ASN A 575 19.84 -19.88 11.18
N SER A 576 18.51 -19.95 11.09
CA SER A 576 17.67 -18.78 10.80
C SER A 576 16.58 -18.58 11.83
N ILE A 577 16.08 -17.35 11.92
CA ILE A 577 14.97 -16.97 12.79
C ILE A 577 13.81 -16.45 11.96
N VAL A 578 12.60 -16.98 12.20
CA VAL A 578 11.34 -16.38 11.75
C VAL A 578 10.47 -16.15 12.98
N ARG A 579 10.11 -14.90 13.27
CA ARG A 579 9.42 -14.58 14.53
C ARG A 579 8.41 -13.44 14.45
N ARG A 580 7.55 -13.39 15.47
CA ARG A 580 6.72 -12.23 15.83
C ARG A 580 5.83 -11.75 14.67
N SER A 581 5.14 -12.68 14.00
CA SER A 581 4.12 -12.34 13.00
C SER A 581 2.82 -11.88 13.66
N PHE A 582 2.12 -10.97 12.97
CA PHE A 582 0.82 -10.43 13.36
C PHE A 582 -0.23 -10.68 12.28
N GLY A 583 -1.48 -10.29 12.54
CA GLY A 583 -2.55 -10.33 11.54
C GLY A 583 -3.11 -11.72 11.30
N LYS A 584 -3.07 -12.60 12.30
CA LYS A 584 -3.68 -13.95 12.28
C LYS A 584 -3.14 -14.92 11.23
N GLY A 585 -2.01 -14.62 10.57
CA GLY A 585 -1.35 -15.59 9.69
C GLY A 585 -0.31 -16.43 10.46
N HIS A 586 0.46 -17.24 9.74
CA HIS A 586 1.38 -18.22 10.31
C HIS A 586 2.81 -17.68 10.37
N ILE A 587 3.60 -18.14 11.35
CA ILE A 587 5.05 -17.85 11.36
C ILE A 587 5.68 -18.45 10.10
N PHE A 588 5.34 -19.70 9.79
CA PHE A 588 5.86 -20.43 8.65
C PHE A 588 4.74 -21.26 8.00
N LYS A 589 4.43 -21.00 6.73
CA LYS A 589 3.52 -21.82 5.92
C LYS A 589 4.30 -22.45 4.77
N SER A 590 4.17 -23.75 4.59
CA SER A 590 4.82 -24.49 3.50
C SER A 590 3.87 -25.50 2.88
N ARG A 591 3.60 -25.32 1.59
CA ARG A 591 3.00 -26.36 0.73
C ARG A 591 4.05 -27.22 0.05
N ALA A 592 5.32 -27.07 0.40
CA ALA A 592 6.39 -27.78 -0.28
C ALA A 592 6.36 -29.28 0.03
N SER A 593 6.69 -30.09 -0.97
CA SER A 593 6.73 -31.56 -0.82
C SER A 593 7.78 -32.03 0.21
N ASP A 594 8.90 -31.32 0.34
CA ASP A 594 9.97 -31.59 1.32
C ASP A 594 10.38 -30.30 2.05
N THR A 595 10.16 -30.23 3.36
CA THR A 595 10.56 -29.11 4.21
C THR A 595 11.54 -29.58 5.28
N LEU A 596 12.72 -28.95 5.31
CA LEU A 596 13.74 -29.13 6.35
C LEU A 596 13.93 -27.84 7.15
N ILE A 597 13.81 -27.93 8.47
CA ILE A 597 14.13 -26.86 9.41
C ILE A 597 15.22 -27.38 10.37
N GLU A 598 16.38 -26.72 10.35
CA GLU A 598 17.55 -27.16 11.10
C GLU A 598 18.22 -25.98 11.80
N ASN A 599 18.61 -26.17 13.07
CA ASN A 599 19.32 -25.16 13.86
C ASN A 599 18.64 -23.78 13.80
N SER A 600 17.31 -23.73 13.86
CA SER A 600 16.53 -22.51 13.56
C SER A 600 15.48 -22.23 14.64
N VAL A 601 14.94 -21.01 14.65
CA VAL A 601 13.91 -20.56 15.58
C VAL A 601 12.68 -20.11 14.82
N LEU A 602 11.53 -20.72 15.14
CA LEU A 602 10.21 -20.24 14.74
C LEU A 602 9.44 -19.85 16.00
N ALA A 603 9.20 -18.55 16.22
CA ALA A 603 8.70 -18.05 17.50
C ALA A 603 7.57 -17.02 17.35
N GLY A 604 6.44 -17.28 18.00
CA GLY A 604 5.30 -16.37 18.06
C GLY A 604 5.53 -15.13 18.94
N LEU A 605 6.24 -15.30 20.06
CA LEU A 605 6.45 -14.27 21.09
C LEU A 605 5.12 -13.58 21.48
N ASP A 606 5.08 -12.25 21.44
CA ASP A 606 3.89 -11.41 21.67
C ASP A 606 3.09 -11.13 20.39
N GLY A 607 3.47 -11.72 19.24
CA GLY A 607 2.75 -11.58 17.99
C GLY A 607 1.39 -12.30 17.99
N ARG A 608 0.36 -11.68 17.40
CA ARG A 608 -0.96 -12.29 17.17
C ARG A 608 -0.95 -13.13 15.88
N HIS A 609 -0.39 -14.33 15.99
CA HIS A 609 -0.23 -15.32 14.93
C HIS A 609 -1.25 -16.47 15.09
N SER A 610 -1.31 -17.36 14.12
CA SER A 610 -2.19 -18.53 14.18
C SER A 610 -1.48 -19.83 14.52
N ARG A 611 -0.50 -20.23 13.71
CA ARG A 611 0.31 -21.44 13.95
C ARG A 611 1.78 -21.11 13.77
N ILE A 612 2.64 -21.90 14.41
CA ILE A 612 4.07 -21.82 14.16
C ILE A 612 4.39 -22.42 12.79
N ILE A 613 3.83 -23.58 12.49
CA ILE A 613 3.92 -24.17 11.16
C ILE A 613 2.52 -24.48 10.63
N ASP A 614 2.23 -24.04 9.42
CA ASP A 614 1.11 -24.55 8.64
C ASP A 614 1.66 -25.37 7.46
N PHE A 615 1.36 -26.67 7.47
CA PHE A 615 1.80 -27.63 6.47
C PHE A 615 0.59 -28.21 5.71
N PRO A 616 -0.14 -27.36 4.97
CA PRO A 616 -1.52 -27.64 4.59
C PRO A 616 -1.67 -28.74 3.51
N CYS A 617 -0.61 -29.07 2.77
CA CYS A 617 -0.63 -30.15 1.76
C CYS A 617 -0.09 -31.49 2.29
N GLY A 618 0.41 -31.54 3.53
CA GLY A 618 1.19 -32.69 3.98
C GLY A 618 2.51 -32.83 3.21
N GLY A 619 3.12 -34.00 3.27
CA GLY A 619 4.42 -34.28 2.65
C GLY A 619 5.51 -34.53 3.70
N LYS A 620 6.77 -34.24 3.39
CA LYS A 620 7.88 -34.46 4.31
C LYS A 620 8.22 -33.22 5.12
N LEU A 621 8.20 -33.33 6.45
CA LEU A 621 8.62 -32.28 7.39
C LEU A 621 9.69 -32.82 8.34
N THR A 622 10.93 -32.37 8.19
CA THR A 622 12.03 -32.68 9.10
C THR A 622 12.42 -31.45 9.90
N ILE A 623 12.35 -31.53 11.22
CA ILE A 623 12.77 -30.48 12.14
C ILE A 623 13.81 -31.04 13.09
N ARG A 624 14.98 -30.40 13.18
CA ARG A 624 16.00 -30.83 14.14
C ARG A 624 16.79 -29.68 14.74
N ASN A 625 17.22 -29.89 16.00
CA ASN A 625 18.03 -28.93 16.75
C ASN A 625 17.45 -27.50 16.73
N SER A 626 16.13 -27.38 16.71
CA SER A 626 15.43 -26.12 16.46
C SER A 626 14.51 -25.75 17.63
N VAL A 627 13.98 -24.53 17.62
CA VAL A 627 13.01 -24.07 18.61
C VAL A 627 11.71 -23.69 17.90
N LEU A 628 10.60 -24.30 18.32
CA LEU A 628 9.25 -23.90 17.96
C LEU A 628 8.57 -23.36 19.21
N GLN A 629 8.19 -22.09 19.20
CA GLN A 629 7.56 -21.44 20.36
C GLN A 629 6.23 -20.83 19.97
N GLN A 630 5.13 -21.37 20.50
CA GLN A 630 3.79 -20.81 20.41
C GLN A 630 3.63 -19.68 21.44
N GLY A 631 3.30 -18.49 20.95
CA GLY A 631 3.06 -17.33 21.81
C GLY A 631 1.66 -17.31 22.39
N LYS A 632 1.51 -16.67 23.56
CA LYS A 632 0.24 -16.53 24.31
C LYS A 632 -0.91 -15.86 23.54
N GLN A 633 -0.61 -15.13 22.46
CA GLN A 633 -1.59 -14.43 21.63
C GLN A 633 -1.96 -15.23 20.36
N THR A 634 -1.60 -16.52 20.31
CA THR A 634 -2.03 -17.42 19.25
C THR A 634 -3.56 -17.46 19.16
N ASP A 635 -4.11 -17.51 17.94
CA ASP A 635 -5.54 -17.74 17.71
C ASP A 635 -5.89 -19.19 17.34
N ASN A 636 -4.91 -20.08 17.39
CA ASN A 636 -5.10 -21.52 17.23
C ASN A 636 -4.43 -22.30 18.35
N ILE A 637 -5.02 -23.47 18.62
CA ILE A 637 -4.60 -24.31 19.74
C ILE A 637 -3.46 -25.26 19.40
N ASP A 638 -3.23 -25.50 18.10
CA ASP A 638 -2.17 -26.32 17.54
C ASP A 638 -0.89 -25.55 17.20
N LEU A 639 0.25 -26.19 17.44
CA LEU A 639 1.55 -25.71 17.02
C LEU A 639 1.76 -25.87 15.49
N ILE A 640 1.34 -27.03 14.96
CA ILE A 640 1.54 -27.45 13.57
C ILE A 640 0.22 -27.98 12.97
N SER A 641 -0.18 -27.52 11.79
CA SER A 641 -1.25 -28.19 10.99
C SER A 641 -0.64 -29.04 9.89
N VAL A 642 -1.26 -30.19 9.59
CA VAL A 642 -0.83 -31.13 8.56
C VAL A 642 -2.03 -31.54 7.71
N GLY A 643 -1.97 -31.27 6.40
CA GLY A 643 -2.99 -31.74 5.45
C GLY A 643 -4.34 -31.03 5.54
N THR A 644 -4.39 -29.79 6.03
CA THR A 644 -5.64 -29.10 6.34
C THR A 644 -6.31 -28.36 5.17
N GLU A 645 -5.66 -28.24 4.01
CA GLU A 645 -6.23 -27.50 2.85
C GLU A 645 -6.18 -28.30 1.52
N PRO A 646 -6.81 -29.49 1.41
CA PRO A 646 -6.74 -30.34 0.20
C PRO A 646 -7.13 -29.62 -1.09
N GLN A 647 -8.09 -28.69 -1.05
CA GLN A 647 -8.50 -27.93 -2.23
C GLN A 647 -7.38 -27.03 -2.78
N ASN A 648 -6.51 -26.51 -1.90
CA ASN A 648 -5.36 -25.68 -2.28
C ASN A 648 -4.16 -26.52 -2.73
N CYS A 649 -4.27 -27.85 -2.71
CA CYS A 649 -3.22 -28.82 -2.98
C CYS A 649 -3.62 -29.76 -4.15
N GLY A 650 -4.39 -29.25 -5.12
CA GLY A 650 -4.81 -30.04 -6.28
C GLY A 650 -5.96 -31.03 -6.01
N GLY A 651 -6.67 -30.89 -4.90
CA GLY A 651 -7.84 -31.71 -4.55
C GLY A 651 -7.54 -32.87 -3.58
N GLY A 652 -6.30 -33.02 -3.12
CA GLY A 652 -5.87 -34.03 -2.16
C GLY A 652 -4.66 -33.58 -1.36
N VAL A 653 -4.24 -34.37 -0.37
CA VAL A 653 -3.05 -34.12 0.45
C VAL A 653 -2.08 -35.29 0.34
N HIS A 654 -0.79 -35.00 0.45
CA HIS A 654 0.25 -36.03 0.45
C HIS A 654 0.24 -36.82 1.74
N SER A 655 0.58 -38.11 1.64
CA SER A 655 0.94 -38.89 2.83
C SER A 655 2.13 -38.22 3.51
N SER A 656 2.06 -38.06 4.82
CA SER A 656 2.99 -37.20 5.56
C SER A 656 4.06 -38.03 6.29
N ASP A 657 5.31 -37.59 6.14
CA ASP A 657 6.52 -38.11 6.79
C ASP A 657 7.06 -36.99 7.68
N ILE A 658 6.79 -37.08 8.99
CA ILE A 658 7.16 -36.03 9.93
C ILE A 658 8.15 -36.55 10.96
N SER A 659 9.30 -35.87 11.06
CA SER A 659 10.30 -36.11 12.09
C SER A 659 10.67 -34.81 12.79
N ILE A 660 10.53 -34.77 14.12
CA ILE A 660 10.94 -33.65 14.97
C ILE A 660 11.87 -34.20 16.05
N LYS A 661 13.15 -33.81 16.01
CA LYS A 661 14.18 -34.35 16.91
C LYS A 661 15.04 -33.28 17.57
N ASN A 662 15.50 -33.56 18.78
CA ASN A 662 16.47 -32.72 19.52
C ASN A 662 16.07 -31.24 19.59
N SER A 663 14.77 -30.95 19.55
CA SER A 663 14.22 -29.61 19.43
C SER A 663 13.50 -29.17 20.70
N TRP A 664 13.21 -27.88 20.80
CA TRP A 664 12.37 -27.31 21.84
C TRP A 664 10.98 -27.01 21.29
N LEU A 665 9.94 -27.50 21.95
CA LEU A 665 8.55 -27.16 21.67
C LEU A 665 8.01 -26.42 22.90
N ILE A 666 7.70 -25.14 22.75
CA ILE A 666 7.33 -24.28 23.87
C ILE A 666 5.92 -23.74 23.64
N PHE A 667 5.02 -24.04 24.57
CA PHE A 667 3.66 -23.51 24.61
C PHE A 667 3.57 -22.46 25.70
N ASP A 668 3.51 -21.18 25.32
CA ASP A 668 3.26 -20.09 26.28
C ASP A 668 1.76 -19.85 26.49
N ARG A 669 0.91 -20.72 25.95
CA ARG A 669 -0.54 -20.65 26.10
C ARG A 669 -0.97 -21.36 27.39
N GLU A 670 -1.68 -20.64 28.24
CA GLU A 670 -2.11 -21.11 29.56
C GLU A 670 -3.57 -21.60 29.58
N GLU A 671 -4.28 -21.49 28.46
CA GLU A 671 -5.70 -21.83 28.33
C GLU A 671 -6.60 -20.98 29.24
N SER A 672 -6.24 -19.71 29.38
CA SER A 672 -7.03 -18.74 30.15
C SER A 672 -8.27 -18.32 29.36
N ALA A 673 -9.35 -17.98 30.07
CA ALA A 673 -10.63 -17.62 29.44
C ALA A 673 -10.57 -16.36 28.56
N ASP A 674 -9.53 -15.53 28.70
CA ASP A 674 -9.32 -14.29 27.97
C ASP A 674 -8.37 -14.42 26.76
N GLU A 675 -7.79 -15.60 26.52
CA GLU A 675 -6.91 -15.81 25.37
C GLU A 675 -7.70 -15.93 24.05
N PRO A 676 -7.11 -15.58 22.88
CA PRO A 676 -7.83 -15.58 21.60
C PRO A 676 -8.35 -16.95 21.17
N SER A 677 -7.78 -18.04 21.70
CA SER A 677 -8.13 -19.41 21.36
C SER A 677 -8.87 -20.17 22.47
N ALA A 678 -9.38 -19.48 23.50
CA ALA A 678 -9.98 -20.11 24.69
C ALA A 678 -11.07 -21.16 24.36
N ASP A 679 -11.91 -20.87 23.37
CA ASP A 679 -13.05 -21.73 22.99
C ASP A 679 -12.67 -22.95 22.14
N TYR A 680 -11.41 -23.09 21.73
CA TYR A 680 -10.97 -24.14 20.82
C TYR A 680 -10.38 -25.37 21.52
N GLY A 681 -10.09 -25.28 22.83
CA GLY A 681 -9.66 -26.41 23.66
C GLY A 681 -8.16 -26.41 24.02
N PHE A 682 -7.62 -27.61 24.28
CA PHE A 682 -6.31 -27.78 24.92
C PHE A 682 -5.14 -27.55 23.98
N ASN A 683 -3.95 -27.28 24.53
CA ASN A 683 -2.70 -27.23 23.78
C ASN A 683 -2.54 -28.52 22.95
N ARG A 684 -2.18 -28.40 21.67
CA ARG A 684 -1.86 -29.58 20.85
C ARG A 684 -0.64 -29.36 19.97
N ILE A 685 0.15 -30.41 19.75
CA ILE A 685 1.28 -30.32 18.82
C ILE A 685 0.75 -30.24 17.39
N PHE A 686 -0.24 -31.08 17.04
CA PHE A 686 -0.77 -31.20 15.70
C PHE A 686 -2.29 -31.03 15.60
N THR A 687 -2.73 -30.39 14.52
CA THR A 687 -3.97 -30.81 13.82
C THR A 687 -3.57 -31.63 12.61
N TRP A 688 -4.13 -32.84 12.48
CA TRP A 688 -3.69 -33.78 11.46
C TRP A 688 -4.84 -34.29 10.60
N ARG A 689 -4.73 -34.13 9.26
CA ARG A 689 -5.76 -34.54 8.29
C ARG A 689 -5.20 -35.27 7.07
N ALA A 690 -3.93 -35.66 7.10
CA ALA A 690 -3.27 -36.39 6.02
C ALA A 690 -3.08 -37.88 6.37
N PRO A 691 -2.90 -38.79 5.40
CA PRO A 691 -2.40 -40.13 5.67
C PRO A 691 -1.02 -40.06 6.36
N VAL A 692 -0.77 -40.95 7.31
CA VAL A 692 0.53 -41.03 8.02
C VAL A 692 1.40 -42.07 7.32
N SER A 693 2.57 -41.66 6.81
CA SER A 693 3.59 -42.59 6.28
C SER A 693 4.72 -42.86 7.27
N HIS A 694 5.14 -41.82 7.99
CA HIS A 694 6.13 -41.91 9.06
C HIS A 694 5.88 -40.79 10.07
N PHE A 695 6.05 -41.10 11.35
CA PHE A 695 5.87 -40.16 12.43
C PHE A 695 6.87 -40.44 13.55
N ASP A 696 7.77 -39.48 13.80
CA ASP A 696 8.79 -39.58 14.83
C ASP A 696 9.04 -38.22 15.49
N VAL A 697 8.36 -37.99 16.61
CA VAL A 697 8.59 -36.84 17.48
C VAL A 697 9.27 -37.34 18.76
N SER A 698 10.60 -37.28 18.80
CA SER A 698 11.40 -37.85 19.88
C SER A 698 12.61 -37.01 20.25
N GLN A 699 13.13 -37.20 21.46
CA GLN A 699 14.30 -36.49 21.98
C GLN A 699 14.12 -34.97 22.07
N ASN A 700 12.87 -34.50 22.11
CA ASN A 700 12.55 -33.08 22.26
C ASN A 700 12.38 -32.71 23.73
N ARG A 701 12.50 -31.40 23.99
CA ARG A 701 12.16 -30.79 25.27
C ARG A 701 10.89 -29.98 25.06
N ILE A 702 9.83 -30.36 25.75
CA ILE A 702 8.49 -29.79 25.58
C ILE A 702 8.13 -29.06 26.86
N ILE A 703 7.86 -27.76 26.76
CA ILE A 703 7.37 -26.94 27.86
C ILE A 703 5.90 -26.65 27.60
N GLU A 704 5.04 -27.13 28.49
CA GLU A 704 3.59 -26.92 28.44
C GLU A 704 3.05 -26.92 29.87
N SER A 705 2.46 -25.80 30.29
CA SER A 705 2.17 -25.54 31.71
C SER A 705 0.84 -26.11 32.19
N THR A 706 -0.09 -26.42 31.30
CA THR A 706 -1.43 -26.88 31.72
C THR A 706 -1.46 -28.37 32.07
N GLY A 707 -0.49 -29.15 31.56
CA GLY A 707 -0.45 -30.60 31.71
C GLY A 707 -1.56 -31.33 30.94
N ARG A 708 -2.28 -30.63 30.06
CA ARG A 708 -3.41 -31.15 29.27
C ARG A 708 -3.11 -31.22 27.78
N MET A 709 -1.86 -30.97 27.39
CA MET A 709 -1.41 -31.06 26.00
C MET A 709 -1.76 -32.40 25.37
N ARG A 710 -2.21 -32.37 24.10
CA ARG A 710 -2.35 -33.56 23.27
C ARG A 710 -1.38 -33.55 22.09
N PHE A 711 -1.03 -34.74 21.59
CA PHE A 711 -0.27 -34.84 20.34
C PHE A 711 -1.13 -34.39 19.16
N ASP A 712 -2.31 -35.01 19.01
CA ASP A 712 -3.41 -34.50 18.23
C ASP A 712 -4.73 -34.58 19.01
N GLY A 713 -5.78 -33.92 18.49
CA GLY A 713 -7.11 -33.94 19.09
C GLY A 713 -8.05 -34.98 18.50
N GLU A 714 -7.59 -35.77 17.53
CA GLU A 714 -8.43 -36.61 16.67
C GLU A 714 -7.95 -38.08 16.62
N ASP A 715 -6.97 -38.47 17.46
CA ASP A 715 -6.42 -39.82 17.60
C ASP A 715 -5.84 -40.41 16.28
N HIS A 716 -5.41 -39.56 15.34
CA HIS A 716 -4.81 -39.95 14.07
C HIS A 716 -3.33 -40.28 14.18
N ILE A 717 -2.63 -39.73 15.17
CA ILE A 717 -1.20 -39.96 15.42
C ILE A 717 -0.95 -40.52 16.82
N PRO A 718 0.07 -41.37 17.01
CA PRO A 718 0.38 -41.93 18.32
C PRO A 718 0.90 -40.86 19.30
N ASP A 719 0.58 -41.04 20.58
CA ASP A 719 1.18 -40.26 21.67
C ASP A 719 2.67 -40.60 21.81
N MET A 720 3.54 -39.60 21.60
CA MET A 720 4.99 -39.74 21.73
C MET A 720 5.54 -39.08 23.01
N SER A 721 4.71 -38.82 24.02
CA SER A 721 5.12 -38.12 25.24
C SER A 721 6.30 -38.80 25.94
N ARG A 722 6.36 -40.14 25.95
CA ARG A 722 7.42 -40.92 26.62
C ARG A 722 8.78 -40.84 25.92
N GLN A 723 8.81 -40.44 24.66
CA GLN A 723 10.02 -40.28 23.86
C GLN A 723 10.61 -38.87 24.00
N ASN A 724 9.97 -37.99 24.78
CA ASN A 724 10.35 -36.59 24.96
C ASN A 724 10.49 -36.24 26.45
N GLN A 725 11.21 -35.15 26.74
CA GLN A 725 11.31 -34.57 28.08
C GLN A 725 10.24 -33.50 28.23
N MET A 726 9.31 -33.71 29.17
CA MET A 726 8.21 -32.79 29.45
C MET A 726 8.54 -31.90 30.65
N PHE A 727 8.22 -30.61 30.55
CA PHE A 727 8.39 -29.62 31.61
C PHE A 727 7.11 -28.81 31.79
N GLN A 728 6.72 -28.54 33.04
CA GLN A 728 5.55 -27.71 33.35
C GLN A 728 5.85 -26.21 33.31
N SER A 729 7.13 -25.83 33.23
CA SER A 729 7.53 -24.44 33.09
C SER A 729 8.91 -24.30 32.45
N ARG A 730 9.22 -23.10 31.96
CA ARG A 730 10.57 -22.71 31.52
C ARG A 730 11.59 -22.88 32.64
N LYS A 731 11.22 -22.54 33.88
CA LYS A 731 12.08 -22.67 35.06
C LYS A 731 12.49 -24.12 35.31
N ASP A 732 11.56 -25.07 35.20
CA ASP A 732 11.87 -26.51 35.37
C ASP A 732 12.82 -27.03 34.30
N ALA A 733 12.79 -26.41 33.12
CA ALA A 733 13.71 -26.67 32.02
C ALA A 733 15.04 -25.90 32.11
N GLY A 734 15.25 -25.11 33.17
CA GLY A 734 16.45 -24.30 33.38
C GLY A 734 16.52 -23.02 32.54
N LEU A 735 15.38 -22.50 32.08
CA LEU A 735 15.27 -21.30 31.25
C LEU A 735 14.67 -20.12 32.01
N GLY A 736 15.05 -18.91 31.62
CA GLY A 736 14.40 -17.67 32.04
C GLY A 736 12.96 -17.54 31.54
N PRO A 737 12.15 -16.61 32.10
CA PRO A 737 10.71 -16.53 31.87
C PRO A 737 10.30 -16.25 30.42
N VAL A 738 11.16 -15.58 29.65
CA VAL A 738 10.95 -15.29 28.22
C VAL A 738 12.11 -15.79 27.35
N GLU A 739 13.02 -16.61 27.92
CA GLU A 739 14.23 -17.06 27.23
C GLU A 739 13.92 -18.06 26.12
N ILE A 740 14.36 -17.76 24.89
CA ILE A 740 14.32 -18.69 23.77
C ILE A 740 15.65 -19.46 23.72
N PRO A 741 15.66 -20.80 23.92
CA PRO A 741 16.88 -21.59 24.08
C PRO A 741 17.58 -21.86 22.75
N TYR A 742 18.16 -20.82 22.16
CA TYR A 742 18.87 -20.87 20.90
C TYR A 742 20.35 -20.51 21.09
N LYS A 743 21.24 -21.38 20.59
CA LYS A 743 22.70 -21.21 20.69
C LYS A 743 23.36 -20.91 19.34
N GLY A 744 22.59 -20.62 18.29
CA GLY A 744 23.14 -20.29 16.98
C GLY A 744 23.81 -18.92 16.94
N ILE A 745 24.74 -18.76 16.00
CA ILE A 745 25.46 -17.50 15.77
C ILE A 745 24.49 -16.54 15.09
N ILE A 746 24.15 -15.43 15.74
CA ILE A 746 23.60 -14.25 15.05
C ILE A 746 24.59 -13.13 15.29
N GLN A 747 25.53 -12.99 14.36
CA GLN A 747 26.42 -11.85 14.34
C GLN A 747 25.61 -10.59 14.02
N LYS A 748 25.71 -9.61 14.92
CA LYS A 748 25.32 -8.19 14.85
C LYS A 748 23.96 -7.83 15.48
N PRO A 749 23.95 -6.94 16.50
CA PRO A 749 22.77 -6.21 16.92
C PRO A 749 22.24 -5.31 15.79
N LEU A 750 21.00 -4.85 15.93
CA LEU A 750 20.43 -3.73 15.18
C LEU A 750 21.41 -2.54 15.18
N LEU A 751 21.83 -2.10 13.98
CA LEU A 751 22.28 -0.73 13.73
C LEU A 751 21.08 0.17 13.55
#